data_AF-A0A812N204-F1
#
_entry.id   AF-A0A812N204-F1
#
_cell.length_a   1.000
_cell.length_b   1.000
_cell.length_c   1.000
_cell.angle_alpha   90.00
_cell.angle_beta   90.00
_cell.angle_gamma   90.00
#
_symmetry.space_group_name_H-M   'P 1'
#
loop_
_entity.id
_entity.type
_entity.pdbx_description
1 polymer ?
#
loop_
_entity_poly.entity_id
_entity_poly.type
_entity_poly.pdbx_seq_one_letter_code
_entity_poly.pdbx_strand_id
1 'polypeptide(L)'
;DRAGPYPWKKPCTTYDEPRKVPDDEFTNQYISARIATTQTMALKKISGAGWDEARLPEEVLEEPGVIAVLRGIDSHSHVSWRLPTKVQTSGGVLNHAVKTMLLLQARFSPMIFKFGFTHDAARRWDHSGYGYRFEKDRWQEMIIIYLSREKSGPSMLEAALIDKYQCLPGCRNILSGGDGIGTAHAPCKTAILAAKAVVEEIPQAATSSIGRLARCDERNGERDVHRLSRRCHLSLPVKMQEVIVQGTTVPVLLLSSWLCFMMSHNMWHVLSGLDAPDNDRSFAQWGAFWEAYRGVCPQHPIFARAAREELCLQRTAAFLLHGDEGRTRKKSAVMVLSAHSILGHTWATRYLMGVLTKPYYDHDNGEAWFQDYLKIFTNDLLELYECFMNVSKQSNSRKPGTGICHACLADRGDIAWEDFSAPEPGWRRTLNQISPFRGCPALLSLPHDRSNSPSFLGQDCFHAWHLGAAKQFLGSCLVLLADTFPGTSIPRRFDAMSAHFLAFCKDRKINPNIRKLTRLTVGWPSKADYPCGSWNKGSTSTAILRWFLFACEDRSQFIDEGSLLHGSFMAAKQIYQFFSKSFKEHVWIPSARALQISGHGFDFLKLHEGLAKGAHATGRALFMYMPNLHRLHHLFYILYDDAKRFSLARNILMWDCQIEEDFI
;
A
#
# COMPACT_ATOMS: atom_id res chain seq x y z
N ASP A 1 19.80 31.17 -29.83
CA ASP A 1 18.34 31.01 -29.61
C ASP A 1 18.02 29.68 -28.93
N ARG A 2 16.79 29.51 -28.43
CA ARG A 2 16.33 28.26 -27.80
C ARG A 2 14.99 27.82 -28.41
N ALA A 3 14.99 26.67 -29.09
CA ALA A 3 13.77 25.93 -29.46
C ALA A 3 13.80 24.56 -28.76
N GLY A 4 12.70 24.18 -28.09
CA GLY A 4 12.61 22.94 -27.32
C GLY A 4 12.19 21.72 -28.16
N PRO A 5 12.49 20.48 -27.72
CA PRO A 5 12.38 19.26 -28.54
C PRO A 5 10.97 18.66 -28.61
N TYR A 6 9.91 19.49 -28.68
CA TYR A 6 8.52 19.04 -28.68
C TYR A 6 7.81 19.31 -30.03
N PRO A 7 7.92 18.41 -31.02
CA PRO A 7 7.04 18.44 -32.18
C PRO A 7 5.61 18.05 -31.77
N TRP A 8 4.63 18.81 -32.26
CA TRP A 8 3.21 18.64 -31.94
C TRP A 8 2.69 17.26 -32.39
N LYS A 9 2.22 16.42 -31.46
CA LYS A 9 1.36 15.29 -31.82
C LYS A 9 0.03 15.81 -32.36
N LYS A 10 -0.40 15.31 -33.51
CA LYS A 10 -1.75 15.51 -34.04
C LYS A 10 -2.80 14.94 -33.06
N PRO A 11 -4.04 15.47 -33.02
CA PRO A 11 -5.14 14.84 -32.30
C PRO A 11 -5.34 13.38 -32.74
N CYS A 12 -5.73 12.51 -31.81
CA CYS A 12 -6.02 11.11 -32.12
C CYS A 12 -7.37 11.00 -32.84
N THR A 13 -7.37 10.68 -34.13
CA THR A 13 -8.57 10.62 -34.97
C THR A 13 -9.18 9.22 -35.04
N THR A 14 -9.44 8.62 -33.88
CA THR A 14 -10.25 7.40 -33.71
C THR A 14 -11.04 7.47 -32.41
N TYR A 15 -12.17 8.19 -32.44
CA TYR A 15 -13.32 7.90 -31.60
C TYR A 15 -14.52 7.81 -32.54
N ASP A 16 -15.31 6.74 -32.40
CA ASP A 16 -16.55 6.56 -33.14
C ASP A 16 -17.57 7.67 -32.80
N GLU A 17 -18.61 7.78 -33.63
CA GLU A 17 -19.55 8.89 -33.77
C GLU A 17 -19.74 9.82 -32.56
N PRO A 18 -19.74 11.15 -32.76
CA PRO A 18 -20.01 12.09 -31.67
C PRO A 18 -21.40 11.82 -31.11
N ARG A 19 -21.46 11.33 -29.87
CA ARG A 19 -22.71 11.21 -29.10
C ARG A 19 -23.44 12.54 -29.19
N LYS A 20 -24.65 12.53 -29.76
CA LYS A 20 -25.50 13.71 -29.82
C LYS A 20 -25.61 14.31 -28.42
N VAL A 21 -25.11 15.53 -28.27
CA VAL A 21 -25.51 16.38 -27.15
C VAL A 21 -27.03 16.48 -27.23
N PRO A 22 -27.79 16.23 -26.15
CA PRO A 22 -29.21 16.49 -26.16
C PRO A 22 -29.43 17.97 -26.47
N ASP A 23 -30.24 18.29 -27.48
CA ASP A 23 -30.68 19.65 -27.77
C ASP A 23 -31.60 20.13 -26.65
N ASP A 24 -31.01 20.50 -25.52
CA ASP A 24 -31.68 21.14 -24.40
C ASP A 24 -32.03 22.58 -24.80
N GLU A 25 -33.23 22.72 -25.37
CA GLU A 25 -33.86 23.97 -25.79
C GLU A 25 -33.78 25.06 -24.71
N PHE A 26 -33.79 24.68 -23.43
CA PHE A 26 -33.63 25.56 -22.28
C PHE A 26 -32.28 26.31 -22.29
N THR A 27 -31.19 25.65 -22.67
CA THR A 27 -29.84 26.23 -22.65
C THR A 27 -29.70 27.35 -23.70
N ASN A 28 -30.16 27.11 -24.94
CA ASN A 28 -30.06 28.09 -26.02
C ASN A 28 -30.99 29.30 -25.80
N GLN A 29 -32.20 29.06 -25.28
CA GLN A 29 -33.16 30.13 -24.99
C GLN A 29 -32.69 31.03 -23.83
N TYR A 30 -32.07 30.46 -22.79
CA TYR A 30 -31.59 31.21 -21.62
C TYR A 30 -30.34 32.07 -21.91
N ILE A 31 -29.45 31.60 -22.81
CA ILE A 31 -28.27 32.37 -23.25
C ILE A 31 -28.72 33.57 -24.10
N SER A 32 -29.61 33.34 -25.06
CA SER A 32 -30.08 34.36 -26.01
C SER A 32 -30.81 35.52 -25.31
N ALA A 33 -31.64 35.21 -24.32
CA ALA A 33 -32.50 36.19 -23.64
C ALA A 33 -31.75 37.19 -22.73
N ARG A 34 -30.42 37.05 -22.51
CA ARG A 34 -29.70 37.85 -21.50
C ARG A 34 -28.41 38.55 -21.97
N ILE A 35 -27.96 38.32 -23.20
CA ILE A 35 -26.79 39.01 -23.78
C ILE A 35 -27.11 40.49 -24.11
N ALA A 36 -28.38 40.84 -24.31
CA ALA A 36 -28.81 42.19 -24.70
C ALA A 36 -28.61 43.29 -23.64
N THR A 37 -28.32 42.94 -22.37
CA THR A 37 -28.31 43.94 -21.27
C THR A 37 -27.22 43.69 -20.22
N THR A 38 -25.96 44.03 -20.53
CA THR A 38 -24.99 44.70 -19.62
C THR A 38 -23.71 45.03 -20.41
N GLN A 39 -23.57 46.27 -20.87
CA GLN A 39 -22.26 46.86 -21.17
C GLN A 39 -21.95 47.93 -20.12
N THR A 40 -20.65 48.26 -19.97
CA THR A 40 -20.14 49.36 -19.13
C THR A 40 -20.21 49.15 -17.60
N MET A 41 -19.23 48.42 -17.05
CA MET A 41 -18.69 48.70 -15.70
C MET A 41 -17.19 48.39 -15.60
N ALA A 42 -16.44 49.30 -15.01
CA ALA A 42 -14.98 49.25 -14.92
C ALA A 42 -14.44 48.31 -13.81
N LEU A 43 -13.10 48.29 -13.65
CA LEU A 43 -12.36 47.46 -12.71
C LEU A 43 -12.61 47.84 -11.23
N LYS A 44 -13.73 47.38 -10.66
CA LYS A 44 -13.87 47.14 -9.20
C LYS A 44 -13.60 45.67 -8.87
N LYS A 45 -13.01 45.42 -7.69
CA LYS A 45 -12.86 44.08 -7.06
C LYS A 45 -14.17 43.30 -7.14
N ILE A 46 -14.09 41.98 -7.29
CA ILE A 46 -15.26 41.10 -7.31
C ILE A 46 -15.70 40.78 -5.87
N SER A 47 -16.10 41.80 -5.11
CA SER A 47 -16.67 41.61 -3.78
C SER A 47 -18.04 40.92 -3.89
N GLY A 48 -18.07 39.60 -3.65
CA GLY A 48 -19.26 38.98 -3.07
C GLY A 48 -19.24 39.16 -1.55
N ALA A 49 -20.10 38.42 -0.87
CA ALA A 49 -20.16 38.45 0.58
C ALA A 49 -18.88 37.90 1.23
N GLY A 50 -18.43 38.59 2.28
CA GLY A 50 -17.37 38.16 3.17
C GLY A 50 -17.80 37.04 4.11
N TRP A 51 -16.88 36.56 4.95
CA TRP A 51 -17.15 35.51 5.94
C TRP A 51 -18.02 36.00 7.11
N ASP A 52 -18.01 37.31 7.35
CA ASP A 52 -18.88 38.07 8.24
C ASP A 52 -20.32 38.15 7.73
N GLU A 53 -20.51 38.45 6.43
CA GLU A 53 -21.83 38.51 5.78
C GLU A 53 -22.43 37.12 5.50
N ALA A 54 -21.59 36.09 5.35
CA ALA A 54 -22.00 34.75 4.92
C ALA A 54 -22.77 33.92 5.98
N ARG A 55 -22.80 34.36 7.25
CA ARG A 55 -23.31 33.57 8.40
C ARG A 55 -22.70 32.15 8.45
N LEU A 56 -21.38 32.08 8.58
CA LEU A 56 -20.69 30.80 8.82
C LEU A 56 -21.26 30.11 10.08
N PRO A 57 -21.32 28.75 10.10
CA PRO A 57 -21.68 28.01 11.31
C PRO A 57 -20.74 28.35 12.48
N GLU A 58 -21.28 28.40 13.69
CA GLU A 58 -20.53 28.81 14.89
C GLU A 58 -19.37 27.84 15.15
N GLU A 59 -19.57 26.55 14.87
CA GLU A 59 -18.58 25.47 15.01
C GLU A 59 -17.43 25.56 13.98
N VAL A 60 -17.53 26.42 12.96
CA VAL A 60 -16.43 26.79 12.06
C VAL A 60 -15.57 27.90 12.69
N LEU A 61 -16.19 28.85 13.40
CA LEU A 61 -15.51 30.00 14.02
C LEU A 61 -14.82 29.64 15.34
N GLU A 62 -15.30 28.60 16.03
CA GLU A 62 -14.69 28.02 17.22
C GLU A 62 -13.35 27.29 16.97
N GLU A 63 -12.99 26.97 15.72
CA GLU A 63 -11.82 26.12 15.45
C GLU A 63 -10.49 26.86 15.74
N PRO A 64 -9.58 26.30 16.61
CA PRO A 64 -8.38 27.00 17.05
C PRO A 64 -7.48 27.51 15.92
N GLY A 65 -7.45 28.83 15.76
CA GLY A 65 -6.64 29.54 14.75
C GLY A 65 -7.38 29.93 13.48
N VAL A 66 -8.63 29.50 13.27
CA VAL A 66 -9.42 29.82 12.05
C VAL A 66 -9.54 31.32 11.80
N ILE A 67 -9.78 32.11 12.85
CA ILE A 67 -9.90 33.58 12.79
C ILE A 67 -8.60 34.25 12.30
N ALA A 68 -7.44 33.64 12.57
CA ALA A 68 -6.16 34.14 12.05
C ALA A 68 -6.01 33.87 10.55
N VAL A 69 -6.49 32.72 10.06
CA VAL A 69 -6.54 32.39 8.63
C VAL A 69 -7.52 33.30 7.89
N LEU A 70 -8.73 33.53 8.43
CA LEU A 70 -9.73 34.42 7.83
C LEU A 70 -9.20 35.86 7.69
N ARG A 71 -8.60 36.43 8.76
CA ARG A 71 -7.96 37.76 8.70
C ARG A 71 -6.75 37.81 7.77
N GLY A 72 -6.00 36.72 7.66
CA GLY A 72 -4.92 36.57 6.69
C GLY A 72 -5.40 36.54 5.24
N ILE A 73 -6.65 36.14 5.00
CA ILE A 73 -7.31 36.20 3.70
C ILE A 73 -7.86 37.60 3.41
N ASP A 74 -8.54 38.24 4.37
CA ASP A 74 -9.10 39.59 4.23
C ASP A 74 -8.05 40.64 3.85
N SER A 75 -6.85 40.50 4.42
CA SER A 75 -5.70 41.38 4.19
C SER A 75 -4.92 41.09 2.91
N HIS A 76 -5.26 40.02 2.18
CA HIS A 76 -4.51 39.58 1.00
C HIS A 76 -4.99 40.25 -0.30
N SER A 77 -4.07 40.77 -1.11
CA SER A 77 -4.42 41.59 -2.29
C SER A 77 -5.08 40.83 -3.43
N HIS A 78 -4.70 39.55 -3.64
CA HIS A 78 -5.15 38.70 -4.76
C HIS A 78 -6.12 37.58 -4.37
N VAL A 79 -6.64 37.58 -3.13
CA VAL A 79 -7.69 36.63 -2.72
C VAL A 79 -8.95 37.43 -2.41
N SER A 80 -10.11 36.93 -2.84
CA SER A 80 -11.39 37.60 -2.63
C SER A 80 -12.49 36.63 -2.22
N TRP A 81 -13.43 37.13 -1.41
CA TRP A 81 -14.59 36.38 -0.99
C TRP A 81 -15.73 36.50 -2.00
N ARG A 82 -16.33 35.35 -2.29
CA ARG A 82 -17.56 35.24 -3.07
C ARG A 82 -18.41 34.15 -2.45
N LEU A 83 -18.59 34.19 -1.12
CA LEU A 83 -19.35 33.19 -0.36
C LEU A 83 -20.86 33.34 -0.59
N PRO A 84 -21.66 32.29 -0.33
CA PRO A 84 -23.11 32.40 -0.36
C PRO A 84 -23.66 32.99 0.96
N THR A 85 -24.62 33.92 0.87
CA THR A 85 -25.19 34.63 2.05
C THR A 85 -26.40 33.94 2.70
N LYS A 86 -27.06 33.03 1.97
CA LYS A 86 -28.33 32.40 2.37
C LYS A 86 -28.42 30.96 1.89
N VAL A 87 -27.34 30.20 2.08
CA VAL A 87 -27.26 28.79 1.68
C VAL A 87 -27.04 27.94 2.93
N GLN A 88 -28.02 27.08 3.21
CA GLN A 88 -27.97 26.10 4.30
C GLN A 88 -27.69 24.68 3.77
N THR A 89 -27.22 24.57 2.51
CA THR A 89 -27.33 23.37 1.68
C THR A 89 -26.18 23.22 0.68
N SER A 90 -25.56 22.05 0.60
CA SER A 90 -24.48 21.70 -0.37
C SER A 90 -24.92 21.88 -1.83
N GLY A 91 -26.15 21.52 -2.17
CA GLY A 91 -26.76 21.81 -3.48
C GLY A 91 -26.96 23.31 -3.73
N GLY A 92 -27.22 24.10 -2.69
CA GLY A 92 -27.18 25.56 -2.75
C GLY A 92 -25.77 26.10 -2.98
N VAL A 93 -24.75 25.49 -2.37
CA VAL A 93 -23.32 25.80 -2.57
C VAL A 93 -22.92 25.50 -4.01
N LEU A 94 -23.28 24.32 -4.55
CA LEU A 94 -22.99 23.97 -5.95
C LEU A 94 -23.69 24.92 -6.93
N ASN A 95 -24.96 25.25 -6.70
CA ASN A 95 -25.69 26.25 -7.50
C ASN A 95 -25.04 27.63 -7.43
N HIS A 96 -24.56 28.05 -6.27
CA HIS A 96 -23.84 29.31 -6.07
C HIS A 96 -22.47 29.32 -6.77
N ALA A 97 -21.72 28.22 -6.68
CA ALA A 97 -20.45 28.03 -7.39
C ALA A 97 -20.65 28.07 -8.92
N VAL A 98 -21.64 27.35 -9.44
CA VAL A 98 -22.05 27.36 -10.86
C VAL A 98 -22.44 28.78 -11.31
N LYS A 99 -23.29 29.48 -10.55
CA LYS A 99 -23.65 30.88 -10.84
C LYS A 99 -22.44 31.81 -10.78
N THR A 100 -21.47 31.55 -9.91
CA THR A 100 -20.23 32.31 -9.83
C THR A 100 -19.37 32.08 -11.07
N MET A 101 -19.18 30.83 -11.50
CA MET A 101 -18.42 30.52 -12.73
C MET A 101 -19.05 31.15 -13.97
N LEU A 102 -20.38 31.04 -14.13
CA LEU A 102 -21.10 31.63 -15.27
C LEU A 102 -20.96 33.16 -15.32
N LEU A 103 -20.99 33.84 -14.16
CA LEU A 103 -20.77 35.29 -14.09
C LEU A 103 -19.31 35.70 -14.36
N LEU A 104 -18.34 34.85 -14.00
CA LEU A 104 -16.94 35.07 -14.36
C LEU A 104 -16.72 34.89 -15.87
N GLN A 105 -17.29 33.85 -16.48
CA GLN A 105 -17.22 33.62 -17.92
C GLN A 105 -17.87 34.79 -18.69
N ALA A 106 -19.06 35.24 -18.27
CA ALA A 106 -19.75 36.37 -18.89
C ALA A 106 -18.99 37.71 -18.79
N ARG A 107 -18.09 37.87 -17.80
CA ARG A 107 -17.32 39.10 -17.58
C ARG A 107 -15.88 39.05 -18.12
N PHE A 108 -15.27 37.87 -18.20
CA PHE A 108 -13.83 37.71 -18.46
C PHE A 108 -13.48 36.72 -19.59
N SER A 109 -14.45 36.07 -20.24
CA SER A 109 -14.13 35.22 -21.40
C SER A 109 -13.50 36.05 -22.54
N PRO A 110 -12.37 35.62 -23.14
CA PRO A 110 -11.64 34.37 -22.86
C PRO A 110 -10.76 34.46 -21.61
N MET A 111 -10.99 33.57 -20.64
CA MET A 111 -10.22 33.45 -19.40
C MET A 111 -9.61 32.06 -19.26
N ILE A 112 -8.49 31.95 -18.53
CA ILE A 112 -8.05 30.68 -17.96
C ILE A 112 -8.56 30.55 -16.52
N PHE A 113 -8.88 29.34 -16.09
CA PHE A 113 -9.43 29.08 -14.77
C PHE A 113 -9.06 27.69 -14.24
N LYS A 114 -9.18 27.51 -12.92
CA LYS A 114 -8.91 26.25 -12.23
C LYS A 114 -9.73 26.19 -10.94
N PHE A 115 -10.37 25.04 -10.68
CA PHE A 115 -10.93 24.74 -9.37
C PHE A 115 -9.89 24.06 -8.47
N GLY A 116 -9.95 24.35 -7.17
CA GLY A 116 -9.02 23.80 -6.19
C GLY A 116 -9.47 24.09 -4.76
N PHE A 117 -9.39 23.12 -3.85
CA PHE A 117 -9.58 23.36 -2.41
C PHE A 117 -8.23 23.59 -1.68
N THR A 118 -8.28 24.20 -0.49
CA THR A 118 -7.11 24.44 0.37
C THR A 118 -7.53 24.65 1.83
N HIS A 119 -6.60 24.44 2.76
CA HIS A 119 -6.78 24.75 4.20
C HIS A 119 -6.45 26.22 4.54
N ASP A 120 -5.75 26.91 3.64
CA ASP A 120 -5.32 28.30 3.78
C ASP A 120 -5.17 28.88 2.37
N ALA A 121 -5.96 29.90 2.05
CA ALA A 121 -6.01 30.49 0.71
C ALA A 121 -4.87 31.48 0.46
N ALA A 122 -4.56 32.33 1.43
CA ALA A 122 -3.44 33.29 1.34
C ALA A 122 -2.10 32.56 1.21
N ARG A 123 -1.85 31.55 2.05
CA ARG A 123 -0.66 30.71 1.94
C ARG A 123 -0.64 29.88 0.65
N ARG A 124 -1.78 29.38 0.15
CA ARG A 124 -1.84 28.66 -1.14
C ARG A 124 -1.55 29.59 -2.33
N TRP A 125 -1.76 30.90 -2.20
CA TRP A 125 -1.34 31.88 -3.19
C TRP A 125 0.18 32.12 -3.16
N ASP A 126 0.72 32.45 -1.98
CA ASP A 126 2.09 32.95 -1.78
C ASP A 126 3.18 31.87 -1.50
N HIS A 127 2.84 30.57 -1.48
CA HIS A 127 3.83 29.53 -1.19
C HIS A 127 4.90 29.40 -2.29
N SER A 128 6.16 29.74 -1.99
CA SER A 128 7.26 29.77 -3.00
C SER A 128 7.45 28.49 -3.83
N GLY A 129 7.15 27.31 -3.28
CA GLY A 129 7.35 26.02 -3.97
C GLY A 129 6.15 25.46 -4.75
N TYR A 130 4.96 26.06 -4.67
CA TYR A 130 3.75 25.59 -5.40
C TYR A 130 2.64 26.65 -5.55
N GLY A 131 2.86 27.87 -5.08
CA GLY A 131 1.85 28.91 -4.92
C GLY A 131 1.42 29.52 -6.25
N TYR A 132 0.14 29.85 -6.37
CA TYR A 132 -0.45 30.35 -7.61
C TYR A 132 0.22 31.64 -8.13
N ARG A 133 0.80 32.46 -7.25
CA ARG A 133 1.63 33.63 -7.60
C ARG A 133 2.85 33.30 -8.46
N PHE A 134 3.38 32.08 -8.35
CA PHE A 134 4.60 31.62 -9.00
C PHE A 134 4.35 30.51 -10.05
N GLU A 135 3.10 30.07 -10.24
CA GLU A 135 2.76 29.10 -11.29
C GLU A 135 2.89 29.74 -12.69
N LYS A 136 3.33 28.94 -13.67
CA LYS A 136 3.61 29.35 -15.06
C LYS A 136 2.46 30.10 -15.75
N ASP A 137 1.22 29.80 -15.36
CA ASP A 137 -0.01 30.35 -15.94
C ASP A 137 -0.34 31.77 -15.45
N ARG A 138 0.43 32.33 -14.49
CA ARG A 138 0.35 33.73 -14.03
C ARG A 138 -1.05 34.15 -13.56
N TRP A 139 -1.60 33.38 -12.62
CA TRP A 139 -2.91 33.63 -12.02
C TRP A 139 -3.03 35.05 -11.44
N GLN A 140 -4.18 35.70 -11.65
CA GLN A 140 -4.41 37.10 -11.30
C GLN A 140 -5.18 37.30 -9.98
N GLU A 141 -6.14 36.42 -9.70
CA GLU A 141 -7.02 36.44 -8.51
C GLU A 141 -7.40 35.00 -8.12
N MET A 142 -7.59 34.74 -6.82
CA MET A 142 -8.23 33.53 -6.28
C MET A 142 -9.55 33.92 -5.61
N ILE A 143 -10.63 33.24 -5.97
CA ILE A 143 -11.98 33.55 -5.50
C ILE A 143 -12.49 32.42 -4.63
N ILE A 144 -12.76 32.70 -3.35
CA ILE A 144 -13.28 31.70 -2.40
C ILE A 144 -14.79 31.66 -2.49
N ILE A 145 -15.31 30.56 -3.05
CA ILE A 145 -16.73 30.34 -3.34
C ILE A 145 -17.45 29.47 -2.29
N TYR A 146 -16.70 28.81 -1.42
CA TYR A 146 -17.20 27.96 -0.33
C TYR A 146 -16.12 27.81 0.75
N LEU A 147 -16.55 27.60 2.00
CA LEU A 147 -15.73 27.30 3.16
C LEU A 147 -16.49 26.27 4.02
N SER A 148 -15.78 25.28 4.57
CA SER A 148 -16.36 24.31 5.50
C SER A 148 -15.30 23.78 6.47
N ARG A 149 -15.74 23.11 7.53
CA ARG A 149 -14.89 22.51 8.57
C ARG A 149 -14.33 21.16 8.12
N GLU A 150 -15.18 20.30 7.55
CA GLU A 150 -14.77 19.03 6.99
C GLU A 150 -14.19 19.18 5.58
N LYS A 151 -13.23 18.31 5.23
CA LYS A 151 -12.57 18.34 3.92
C LYS A 151 -13.44 17.77 2.80
N SER A 152 -14.46 16.98 3.15
CA SER A 152 -15.30 16.25 2.19
C SER A 152 -16.16 17.17 1.35
N GLY A 153 -16.85 18.14 1.95
CA GLY A 153 -17.70 19.09 1.23
C GLY A 153 -16.93 19.86 0.15
N PRO A 154 -15.83 20.57 0.49
CA PRO A 154 -15.01 21.29 -0.47
C PRO A 154 -14.39 20.40 -1.55
N SER A 155 -13.98 19.17 -1.22
CA SER A 155 -13.41 18.20 -2.16
C SER A 155 -14.45 17.64 -3.14
N MET A 156 -15.66 17.34 -2.67
CA MET A 156 -16.79 16.91 -3.53
C MET A 156 -17.28 18.06 -4.42
N LEU A 157 -17.28 19.30 -3.91
CA LEU A 157 -17.59 20.49 -4.69
C LEU A 157 -16.53 20.75 -5.78
N GLU A 158 -15.24 20.62 -5.45
CA GLU A 158 -14.13 20.68 -6.41
C GLU A 158 -14.35 19.68 -7.55
N ALA A 159 -14.56 18.40 -7.23
CA ALA A 159 -14.76 17.36 -8.24
C ALA A 159 -16.00 17.61 -9.13
N ALA A 160 -17.13 18.01 -8.54
CA ALA A 160 -18.36 18.32 -9.28
C ALA A 160 -18.23 19.56 -10.19
N LEU A 161 -17.38 20.54 -9.82
CA LEU A 161 -17.09 21.70 -10.67
C LEU A 161 -16.08 21.36 -11.77
N ILE A 162 -15.12 20.47 -11.51
CA ILE A 162 -14.20 19.99 -12.54
C ILE A 162 -14.96 19.18 -13.59
N ASP A 163 -15.70 18.14 -13.19
CA ASP A 163 -16.53 17.31 -14.09
C ASP A 163 -17.39 18.16 -15.03
N LYS A 164 -18.08 19.17 -14.48
CA LYS A 164 -18.94 20.08 -15.24
C LYS A 164 -18.21 21.02 -16.21
N TYR A 165 -16.95 21.37 -15.97
CA TYR A 165 -16.26 22.45 -16.67
C TYR A 165 -14.90 22.08 -17.29
N GLN A 166 -14.40 20.85 -17.12
CA GLN A 166 -13.10 20.40 -17.62
C GLN A 166 -13.00 20.47 -19.16
N CYS A 167 -14.10 20.24 -19.85
CA CYS A 167 -14.17 20.32 -21.32
C CYS A 167 -14.23 21.75 -21.88
N LEU A 168 -14.31 22.79 -21.05
CA LEU A 168 -14.39 24.17 -21.54
C LEU A 168 -13.01 24.78 -21.82
N PRO A 169 -12.87 25.56 -22.92
CA PRO A 169 -11.65 26.32 -23.20
C PRO A 169 -11.22 27.18 -22.01
N GLY A 170 -9.94 27.09 -21.66
CA GLY A 170 -9.34 27.82 -20.54
C GLY A 170 -9.27 27.06 -19.22
N CYS A 171 -9.97 25.93 -19.07
CA CYS A 171 -9.82 25.10 -17.86
C CYS A 171 -8.38 24.54 -17.75
N ARG A 172 -7.83 24.52 -16.53
CA ARG A 172 -6.49 24.00 -16.21
C ARG A 172 -6.50 22.79 -15.25
N ASN A 173 -7.67 22.23 -14.94
CA ASN A 173 -7.77 20.98 -14.18
C ASN A 173 -7.48 19.79 -15.11
N ILE A 174 -6.38 19.09 -14.84
CA ILE A 174 -5.96 17.89 -15.60
C ILE A 174 -6.58 16.62 -14.98
N LEU A 175 -6.64 16.56 -13.65
CA LEU A 175 -7.30 15.50 -12.89
C LEU A 175 -8.71 15.92 -12.51
N SER A 176 -9.60 14.95 -12.30
CA SER A 176 -11.03 15.13 -11.98
C SER A 176 -11.32 15.74 -10.60
N GLY A 177 -10.29 16.01 -9.79
CA GLY A 177 -10.42 16.45 -8.40
C GLY A 177 -10.68 15.29 -7.44
N GLY A 178 -10.84 15.61 -6.15
CA GLY A 178 -11.10 14.60 -5.13
C GLY A 178 -9.83 13.96 -4.53
N ASP A 179 -8.65 14.22 -5.10
CA ASP A 179 -7.33 13.73 -4.63
C ASP A 179 -7.03 14.07 -3.16
N GLY A 180 -7.75 15.05 -2.59
CA GLY A 180 -7.71 15.39 -1.17
C GLY A 180 -8.31 14.34 -0.22
N ILE A 181 -9.07 13.37 -0.74
CA ILE A 181 -9.66 12.27 0.03
C ILE A 181 -8.61 11.15 0.19
N GLY A 182 -7.62 11.39 1.04
CA GLY A 182 -6.61 10.38 1.39
C GLY A 182 -7.22 9.19 2.13
N THR A 183 -7.53 8.13 1.37
CA THR A 183 -7.85 6.73 1.79
C THR A 183 -8.80 6.53 2.99
N ALA A 184 -9.62 7.53 3.31
CA ALA A 184 -10.62 7.44 4.38
C ALA A 184 -11.88 6.69 3.90
N HIS A 185 -11.78 5.37 3.69
CA HIS A 185 -12.90 4.54 3.19
C HIS A 185 -14.16 4.77 4.03
N ALA A 186 -15.18 5.38 3.42
CA ALA A 186 -16.40 5.79 4.10
C ALA A 186 -17.36 4.59 4.26
N PRO A 187 -17.91 4.32 5.46
CA PRO A 187 -18.96 3.31 5.65
C PRO A 187 -20.18 3.59 4.76
N CYS A 188 -20.97 2.57 4.39
CA CYS A 188 -22.12 2.79 3.52
C CYS A 188 -23.13 3.79 4.10
N LYS A 189 -23.28 3.85 5.44
CA LYS A 189 -24.08 4.89 6.10
C LYS A 189 -23.62 6.31 5.77
N THR A 190 -22.31 6.57 5.70
CA THR A 190 -21.75 7.89 5.37
C THR A 190 -22.02 8.25 3.90
N ALA A 191 -21.94 7.27 2.99
CA ALA A 191 -22.30 7.46 1.59
C ALA A 191 -23.80 7.75 1.41
N ILE A 192 -24.68 7.09 2.17
CA ILE A 192 -26.12 7.38 2.22
C ILE A 192 -26.37 8.81 2.72
N LEU A 193 -25.76 9.22 3.83
CA LEU A 193 -25.94 10.56 4.39
C LEU A 193 -25.50 11.66 3.41
N ALA A 194 -24.35 11.48 2.75
CA ALA A 194 -23.90 12.40 1.71
C ALA A 194 -24.87 12.46 0.52
N ALA A 195 -25.41 11.32 0.09
CA ALA A 195 -26.42 11.28 -0.98
C ALA A 195 -27.75 11.92 -0.58
N LYS A 196 -28.20 11.74 0.68
CA LYS A 196 -29.41 12.38 1.22
C LYS A 196 -29.34 13.90 1.13
N ALA A 197 -28.24 14.49 1.59
CA ALA A 197 -27.98 15.92 1.44
C ALA A 197 -28.10 16.34 -0.03
N VAL A 198 -27.34 15.73 -0.95
CA VAL A 198 -27.39 16.09 -2.39
C VAL A 198 -28.81 16.03 -2.99
N VAL A 199 -29.69 15.17 -2.48
CA VAL A 199 -31.05 14.96 -3.01
C VAL A 199 -32.10 15.88 -2.38
N GLU A 200 -31.97 16.21 -1.10
CA GLU A 200 -32.76 17.24 -0.42
C GLU A 200 -32.51 18.64 -1.03
N GLU A 201 -31.27 18.86 -1.46
CA GLU A 201 -30.77 20.16 -1.88
C GLU A 201 -30.76 20.36 -3.42
N ILE A 202 -30.80 19.26 -4.18
CA ILE A 202 -30.96 19.24 -5.64
C ILE A 202 -32.09 18.24 -5.97
N PRO A 203 -33.37 18.62 -5.91
CA PRO A 203 -34.49 17.71 -6.12
C PRO A 203 -34.46 16.97 -7.47
N GLN A 204 -33.83 17.54 -8.50
CA GLN A 204 -33.61 16.88 -9.79
C GLN A 204 -32.74 15.62 -9.63
N ALA A 205 -31.75 15.65 -8.72
CA ALA A 205 -30.89 14.50 -8.41
C ALA A 205 -31.66 13.35 -7.76
N ALA A 206 -32.87 13.56 -7.23
CA ALA A 206 -33.75 12.48 -6.75
C ALA A 206 -34.05 11.41 -7.83
N THR A 207 -33.92 11.75 -9.12
CA THR A 207 -34.11 10.82 -10.24
C THR A 207 -32.86 9.96 -10.54
N SER A 208 -31.67 10.41 -10.14
CA SER A 208 -30.38 9.83 -10.51
C SER A 208 -29.98 8.61 -9.67
N SER A 209 -28.77 8.08 -9.89
CA SER A 209 -28.13 7.09 -9.02
C SER A 209 -27.93 7.61 -7.59
N ILE A 210 -27.55 8.89 -7.43
CA ILE A 210 -27.46 9.55 -6.11
C ILE A 210 -28.85 9.64 -5.46
N GLY A 211 -29.87 9.96 -6.26
CA GLY A 211 -31.29 9.85 -5.89
C GLY A 211 -31.68 8.51 -5.27
N ARG A 212 -31.13 7.41 -5.81
CA ARG A 212 -31.37 6.05 -5.32
C ARG A 212 -30.56 5.74 -4.05
N LEU A 213 -29.33 6.26 -3.94
CA LEU A 213 -28.46 6.10 -2.77
C LEU A 213 -28.99 6.84 -1.54
N ALA A 214 -29.56 8.02 -1.72
CA ALA A 214 -30.25 8.79 -0.69
C ALA A 214 -31.43 8.03 -0.05
N ARG A 215 -32.12 7.20 -0.84
CA ARG A 215 -33.30 6.43 -0.41
C ARG A 215 -32.98 5.11 0.30
N CYS A 216 -31.70 4.78 0.47
CA CYS A 216 -31.28 3.65 1.30
C CYS A 216 -31.46 3.96 2.80
N ASP A 217 -31.80 2.96 3.61
CA ASP A 217 -31.92 3.15 5.07
C ASP A 217 -30.53 3.21 5.73
N GLU A 218 -30.35 4.12 6.69
CA GLU A 218 -29.09 4.29 7.41
C GLU A 218 -28.82 3.21 8.44
N ARG A 219 -29.86 2.61 9.04
CA ARG A 219 -29.71 1.55 10.04
C ARG A 219 -29.26 0.25 9.38
N ASN A 220 -29.65 0.05 8.12
CA ASN A 220 -29.32 -1.10 7.27
C ASN A 220 -28.38 -0.71 6.10
N GLY A 221 -27.54 0.32 6.28
CA GLY A 221 -26.84 0.98 5.17
C GLY A 221 -26.05 0.05 4.24
N GLU A 222 -25.30 -0.90 4.80
CA GLU A 222 -24.56 -1.90 4.01
C GLU A 222 -25.49 -2.73 3.10
N ARG A 223 -26.61 -3.25 3.65
CA ARG A 223 -27.59 -4.06 2.90
C ARG A 223 -28.17 -3.30 1.71
N ASP A 224 -28.52 -2.04 1.93
CA ASP A 224 -29.25 -1.23 0.95
C ASP A 224 -28.30 -0.60 -0.09
N VAL A 225 -27.09 -0.21 0.27
CA VAL A 225 -26.04 0.16 -0.70
C VAL A 225 -25.63 -1.05 -1.53
N HIS A 226 -25.39 -2.23 -0.93
CA HIS A 226 -25.08 -3.44 -1.71
C HIS A 226 -26.25 -3.85 -2.63
N ARG A 227 -27.51 -3.57 -2.27
CA ARG A 227 -28.67 -3.75 -3.15
C ARG A 227 -28.64 -2.77 -4.33
N LEU A 228 -28.31 -1.50 -4.08
CA LEU A 228 -28.19 -0.48 -5.12
C LEU A 228 -27.02 -0.74 -6.07
N SER A 229 -25.82 -1.03 -5.54
CA SER A 229 -24.62 -1.30 -6.34
C SER A 229 -24.83 -2.47 -7.30
N ARG A 230 -25.52 -3.54 -6.88
CA ARG A 230 -25.96 -4.62 -7.77
C ARG A 230 -26.95 -4.15 -8.84
N ARG A 231 -27.97 -3.35 -8.47
CA ARG A 231 -28.96 -2.80 -9.42
C ARG A 231 -28.37 -1.79 -10.42
N CYS A 232 -27.25 -1.17 -10.10
CA CYS A 232 -26.54 -0.20 -10.94
C CYS A 232 -25.23 -0.75 -11.55
N HIS A 233 -24.97 -2.05 -11.43
CA HIS A 233 -23.75 -2.72 -11.93
C HIS A 233 -22.43 -2.08 -11.46
N LEU A 234 -22.43 -1.51 -10.25
CA LEU A 234 -21.26 -0.89 -9.59
C LEU A 234 -20.45 -1.89 -8.75
N SER A 235 -20.87 -3.16 -8.71
CA SER A 235 -20.14 -4.25 -8.08
C SER A 235 -19.45 -5.09 -9.16
N LEU A 236 -18.20 -5.47 -8.94
CA LEU A 236 -17.52 -6.46 -9.79
C LEU A 236 -18.36 -7.75 -9.86
N PRO A 237 -18.59 -8.35 -11.04
CA PRO A 237 -19.42 -9.55 -11.19
C PRO A 237 -18.71 -10.85 -10.76
N VAL A 238 -17.84 -10.78 -9.75
CA VAL A 238 -17.19 -11.94 -9.14
C VAL A 238 -18.16 -12.60 -8.17
N LYS A 239 -18.48 -13.89 -8.39
CA LYS A 239 -19.43 -14.63 -7.55
C LYS A 239 -18.81 -14.95 -6.18
N MET A 240 -19.20 -14.19 -5.17
CA MET A 240 -19.07 -14.59 -3.76
C MET A 240 -19.93 -15.83 -3.50
N GLN A 241 -19.41 -16.77 -2.71
CA GLN A 241 -20.07 -18.04 -2.37
C GLN A 241 -20.25 -18.13 -0.86
N GLU A 242 -21.36 -18.70 -0.42
CA GLU A 242 -21.61 -18.99 0.99
C GLU A 242 -21.28 -20.46 1.26
N VAL A 243 -20.39 -20.70 2.22
CA VAL A 243 -19.85 -22.02 2.55
C VAL A 243 -19.99 -22.30 4.04
N ILE A 244 -20.26 -23.55 4.42
CA ILE A 244 -20.52 -23.92 5.81
C ILE A 244 -19.24 -24.50 6.43
N VAL A 245 -18.73 -23.84 7.47
CA VAL A 245 -17.58 -24.30 8.28
C VAL A 245 -18.05 -24.54 9.70
N GLN A 246 -17.95 -25.77 10.19
CA GLN A 246 -18.32 -26.13 11.58
C GLN A 246 -19.71 -25.58 11.96
N GLY A 247 -20.69 -25.78 11.08
CA GLY A 247 -22.08 -25.31 11.24
C GLY A 247 -22.32 -23.80 11.02
N THR A 248 -21.28 -23.01 10.76
CA THR A 248 -21.37 -21.56 10.51
C THR A 248 -21.30 -21.26 9.01
N THR A 249 -22.27 -20.50 8.47
CA THR A 249 -22.20 -19.99 7.10
C THR A 249 -21.22 -18.81 7.00
N VAL A 250 -20.29 -18.87 6.06
CA VAL A 250 -19.20 -17.90 5.89
C VAL A 250 -19.13 -17.48 4.41
N PRO A 251 -19.01 -16.18 4.09
CA PRO A 251 -18.79 -15.72 2.71
C PRO A 251 -17.32 -15.91 2.30
N VAL A 252 -17.10 -16.44 1.09
CA VAL A 252 -15.77 -16.59 0.46
C VAL A 252 -15.79 -16.16 -1.01
N LEU A 253 -14.61 -15.82 -1.54
CA LEU A 253 -14.37 -15.53 -2.94
C LEU A 253 -13.37 -16.56 -3.47
N LEU A 254 -13.86 -17.67 -4.03
CA LEU A 254 -12.99 -18.73 -4.54
C LEU A 254 -12.07 -18.22 -5.66
N LEU A 255 -10.88 -18.81 -5.81
CA LEU A 255 -9.96 -18.38 -6.87
C LEU A 255 -10.55 -18.71 -8.25
N SER A 256 -11.28 -19.83 -8.35
CA SER A 256 -12.12 -20.16 -9.50
C SER A 256 -13.10 -19.03 -9.89
N SER A 257 -13.78 -18.39 -8.92
CA SER A 257 -14.66 -17.23 -9.19
C SER A 257 -13.91 -16.04 -9.79
N TRP A 258 -12.70 -15.74 -9.30
CA TRP A 258 -11.85 -14.67 -9.85
C TRP A 258 -11.34 -15.02 -11.26
N LEU A 259 -10.89 -16.25 -11.48
CA LEU A 259 -10.41 -16.71 -12.79
C LEU A 259 -11.52 -16.69 -13.85
N CYS A 260 -12.72 -17.18 -13.52
CA CYS A 260 -13.88 -17.13 -14.42
C CYS A 260 -14.26 -15.68 -14.78
N PHE A 261 -14.19 -14.74 -13.84
CA PHE A 261 -14.35 -13.32 -14.14
C PHE A 261 -13.26 -12.82 -15.09
N MET A 262 -11.99 -13.08 -14.80
CA MET A 262 -10.88 -12.61 -15.62
C MET A 262 -10.93 -13.19 -17.05
N MET A 263 -11.24 -14.47 -17.22
CA MET A 263 -11.29 -15.10 -18.56
C MET A 263 -12.49 -14.59 -19.37
N SER A 264 -13.66 -14.40 -18.76
CA SER A 264 -14.84 -13.83 -19.44
C SER A 264 -14.67 -12.36 -19.85
N HIS A 265 -13.69 -11.66 -19.28
CA HIS A 265 -13.38 -10.25 -19.59
C HIS A 265 -12.03 -10.08 -20.32
N ASN A 266 -11.48 -11.16 -20.92
CA ASN A 266 -10.22 -11.17 -21.68
C ASN A 266 -8.96 -10.71 -20.90
N MET A 267 -8.96 -10.88 -19.57
CA MET A 267 -7.92 -10.38 -18.65
C MET A 267 -6.74 -11.36 -18.46
N TRP A 268 -6.52 -12.32 -19.36
CA TRP A 268 -5.39 -13.26 -19.28
C TRP A 268 -4.03 -12.54 -19.18
N HIS A 269 -3.88 -11.45 -19.92
CA HIS A 269 -2.71 -10.57 -19.96
C HIS A 269 -2.33 -9.95 -18.59
N VAL A 270 -3.32 -9.73 -17.70
CA VAL A 270 -3.09 -9.23 -16.34
C VAL A 270 -2.35 -10.28 -15.49
N LEU A 271 -2.56 -11.58 -15.78
CA LEU A 271 -1.84 -12.66 -15.11
C LEU A 271 -0.36 -12.71 -15.52
N SER A 272 0.00 -12.31 -16.74
CA SER A 272 1.40 -12.21 -17.19
C SER A 272 2.02 -10.82 -16.98
N GLY A 273 1.35 -9.91 -16.27
CA GLY A 273 1.91 -8.60 -15.90
C GLY A 273 1.96 -7.61 -17.05
N LEU A 274 0.94 -7.62 -17.92
CA LEU A 274 0.77 -6.69 -19.02
C LEU A 274 -0.42 -5.76 -18.74
N ASP A 275 -0.30 -4.48 -19.09
CA ASP A 275 -1.35 -3.48 -18.94
C ASP A 275 -2.48 -3.59 -20.00
N ALA A 276 -2.31 -4.43 -21.03
CA ALA A 276 -3.23 -4.59 -22.15
C ALA A 276 -3.17 -6.00 -22.78
N PRO A 277 -4.23 -6.45 -23.51
CA PRO A 277 -4.25 -7.76 -24.17
C PRO A 277 -3.17 -7.95 -25.23
N ASP A 278 -2.28 -8.92 -25.00
CA ASP A 278 -1.25 -9.38 -25.93
C ASP A 278 -1.02 -10.89 -25.67
N ASN A 279 -1.66 -11.73 -26.48
CA ASN A 279 -1.69 -13.18 -26.25
C ASN A 279 -0.32 -13.84 -26.49
N ASP A 280 0.37 -13.48 -27.58
CA ASP A 280 1.65 -14.08 -27.95
C ASP A 280 2.71 -13.76 -26.90
N ARG A 281 2.75 -12.51 -26.40
CA ARG A 281 3.63 -12.13 -25.29
C ARG A 281 3.24 -12.83 -23.99
N SER A 282 1.95 -12.95 -23.68
CA SER A 282 1.48 -13.69 -22.49
C SER A 282 1.91 -15.16 -22.53
N PHE A 283 1.79 -15.80 -23.70
CA PHE A 283 2.19 -17.20 -23.92
C PHE A 283 3.72 -17.37 -23.85
N ALA A 284 4.49 -16.44 -24.42
CA ALA A 284 5.94 -16.43 -24.32
C ALA A 284 6.43 -16.23 -22.87
N GLN A 285 5.81 -15.32 -22.12
CA GLN A 285 6.12 -15.09 -20.70
C GLN A 285 5.85 -16.33 -19.84
N TRP A 286 4.70 -16.99 -20.02
CA TRP A 286 4.40 -18.24 -19.31
C TRP A 286 5.30 -19.40 -19.74
N GLY A 287 5.59 -19.53 -21.03
CA GLY A 287 6.55 -20.52 -21.54
C GLY A 287 7.93 -20.38 -20.89
N ALA A 288 8.52 -19.18 -20.93
CA ALA A 288 9.81 -18.89 -20.33
C ALA A 288 9.81 -19.06 -18.79
N PHE A 289 8.70 -18.73 -18.11
CA PHE A 289 8.55 -18.99 -16.68
C PHE A 289 8.60 -20.49 -16.36
N TRP A 290 7.86 -21.33 -17.10
CA TRP A 290 7.85 -22.76 -16.84
C TRP A 290 9.13 -23.49 -17.28
N GLU A 291 9.83 -22.97 -18.28
CA GLU A 291 11.17 -23.43 -18.65
C GLU A 291 12.18 -23.17 -17.53
N ALA A 292 12.23 -21.93 -17.01
CA ALA A 292 13.07 -21.58 -15.87
C ALA A 292 12.69 -22.34 -14.59
N TYR A 293 11.38 -22.52 -14.32
CA TYR A 293 10.90 -23.33 -13.20
C TYR A 293 11.30 -24.80 -13.32
N ARG A 294 11.32 -25.36 -14.54
CA ARG A 294 11.82 -26.73 -14.79
C ARG A 294 13.31 -26.85 -14.48
N GLY A 295 14.09 -25.81 -14.74
CA GLY A 295 15.52 -25.77 -14.41
C GLY A 295 15.79 -25.93 -12.91
N VAL A 296 14.92 -25.40 -12.05
CA VAL A 296 15.11 -25.37 -10.58
C VAL A 296 14.30 -26.44 -9.84
N CYS A 297 13.15 -26.85 -10.38
CA CYS A 297 12.25 -27.85 -9.80
C CYS A 297 11.75 -28.86 -10.86
N PRO A 298 12.66 -29.63 -11.52
CA PRO A 298 12.30 -30.53 -12.62
C PRO A 298 11.32 -31.63 -12.20
N GLN A 299 11.32 -32.03 -10.93
CA GLN A 299 10.43 -33.02 -10.34
C GLN A 299 8.99 -32.50 -10.08
N HIS A 300 8.68 -31.22 -10.38
CA HIS A 300 7.33 -30.70 -10.18
C HIS A 300 6.32 -31.38 -11.12
N PRO A 301 5.22 -31.98 -10.61
CA PRO A 301 4.39 -32.87 -11.43
C PRO A 301 3.66 -32.18 -12.61
N ILE A 302 3.61 -30.84 -12.67
CA ILE A 302 3.13 -30.12 -13.85
C ILE A 302 3.87 -30.52 -15.12
N PHE A 303 5.16 -30.88 -15.03
CA PHE A 303 5.96 -31.28 -16.18
C PHE A 303 5.62 -32.69 -16.68
N ALA A 304 5.26 -33.60 -15.78
CA ALA A 304 4.70 -34.90 -16.15
C ALA A 304 3.33 -34.72 -16.83
N ARG A 305 2.46 -33.86 -16.31
CA ARG A 305 1.14 -33.56 -16.93
C ARG A 305 1.29 -32.92 -18.32
N ALA A 306 2.20 -31.96 -18.47
CA ALA A 306 2.52 -31.36 -19.76
C ALA A 306 3.12 -32.36 -20.77
N ALA A 307 3.98 -33.29 -20.30
CA ALA A 307 4.54 -34.36 -21.14
C ALA A 307 3.52 -35.46 -21.52
N ARG A 308 2.38 -35.53 -20.82
CA ARG A 308 1.20 -36.34 -21.19
C ARG A 308 0.14 -35.53 -21.95
N GLU A 309 0.48 -34.32 -22.42
CA GLU A 309 -0.39 -33.40 -23.17
C GLU A 309 -1.68 -32.96 -22.43
N GLU A 310 -1.79 -33.19 -21.11
CA GLU A 310 -2.95 -32.82 -20.31
C GLU A 310 -3.14 -31.30 -20.15
N LEU A 311 -2.06 -30.53 -20.35
CA LEU A 311 -2.05 -29.08 -20.21
C LEU A 311 -0.97 -28.44 -21.07
N CYS A 312 -1.21 -27.20 -21.51
CA CYS A 312 -0.24 -26.39 -22.20
C CYS A 312 0.40 -25.39 -21.22
N LEU A 313 1.72 -25.49 -21.01
CA LEU A 313 2.46 -24.63 -20.06
C LEU A 313 2.33 -23.13 -20.41
N GLN A 314 2.39 -22.77 -21.69
CA GLN A 314 2.19 -21.39 -22.17
C GLN A 314 0.79 -20.82 -21.84
N ARG A 315 -0.19 -21.69 -21.58
CA ARG A 315 -1.57 -21.36 -21.20
C ARG A 315 -1.88 -21.72 -19.74
N THR A 316 -0.86 -21.95 -18.92
CA THR A 316 -1.00 -22.28 -17.50
C THR A 316 -0.35 -21.19 -16.66
N ALA A 317 -1.14 -20.48 -15.85
CA ALA A 317 -0.64 -19.42 -14.98
C ALA A 317 -0.25 -19.97 -13.60
N ALA A 318 0.87 -19.51 -13.05
CA ALA A 318 1.31 -19.84 -11.70
C ALA A 318 0.89 -18.75 -10.69
N PHE A 319 0.40 -19.19 -9.54
CA PHE A 319 -0.11 -18.34 -8.46
C PHE A 319 0.64 -18.58 -7.14
N LEU A 320 0.65 -17.55 -6.31
CA LEU A 320 1.12 -17.57 -4.93
C LEU A 320 -0.10 -17.36 -4.02
N LEU A 321 -0.16 -18.10 -2.91
CA LEU A 321 -1.24 -18.05 -1.92
C LEU A 321 -0.67 -17.50 -0.61
N HIS A 322 -1.17 -16.34 -0.17
CA HIS A 322 -0.70 -15.65 1.02
C HIS A 322 -1.81 -15.57 2.09
N GLY A 323 -1.50 -16.05 3.29
CA GLY A 323 -2.29 -15.85 4.50
C GLY A 323 -1.55 -14.94 5.48
N ASP A 324 -2.22 -13.92 6.01
CA ASP A 324 -1.62 -12.95 6.96
C ASP A 324 -2.61 -12.44 8.02
N GLU A 325 -2.12 -12.06 9.22
CA GLU A 325 -2.96 -11.60 10.35
C GLU A 325 -3.12 -10.08 10.36
N GLY A 326 -4.10 -9.60 9.60
CA GLY A 326 -4.55 -8.20 9.61
C GLY A 326 -5.37 -7.82 10.86
N ARG A 327 -5.83 -6.56 10.90
CA ARG A 327 -6.71 -6.04 11.96
C ARG A 327 -7.87 -5.22 11.41
N THR A 328 -9.06 -5.49 11.93
CA THR A 328 -10.26 -4.69 11.65
C THR A 328 -10.14 -3.27 12.22
N ARG A 329 -11.00 -2.36 11.77
CA ARG A 329 -11.16 -1.01 12.37
C ARG A 329 -11.48 -1.02 13.88
N LYS A 330 -12.03 -2.11 14.42
CA LYS A 330 -12.27 -2.29 15.87
C LYS A 330 -11.03 -2.85 16.61
N LYS A 331 -9.88 -2.96 15.95
CA LYS A 331 -8.61 -3.56 16.41
C LYS A 331 -8.66 -5.07 16.71
N SER A 332 -9.82 -5.71 16.55
CA SER A 332 -9.95 -7.18 16.51
C SER A 332 -9.18 -7.73 15.32
N ALA A 333 -8.39 -8.78 15.52
CA ALA A 333 -7.59 -9.37 14.45
C ALA A 333 -8.44 -10.19 13.45
N VAL A 334 -7.89 -10.34 12.24
CA VAL A 334 -8.47 -11.12 11.14
C VAL A 334 -7.36 -11.84 10.39
N MET A 335 -7.56 -13.11 10.06
CA MET A 335 -6.73 -13.85 9.11
C MET A 335 -7.26 -13.56 7.71
N VAL A 336 -6.45 -13.00 6.83
CA VAL A 336 -6.80 -12.69 5.44
C VAL A 336 -6.10 -13.70 4.54
N LEU A 337 -6.88 -14.40 3.72
CA LEU A 337 -6.36 -15.27 2.66
C LEU A 337 -6.51 -14.57 1.31
N SER A 338 -5.44 -14.53 0.53
CA SER A 338 -5.39 -13.93 -0.80
C SER A 338 -4.48 -14.71 -1.73
N ALA A 339 -4.70 -14.58 -3.04
CA ALA A 339 -3.80 -15.10 -4.07
C ALA A 339 -3.38 -14.00 -5.04
N HIS A 340 -2.25 -14.19 -5.72
CA HIS A 340 -1.88 -13.38 -6.89
C HIS A 340 -1.08 -14.20 -7.90
N SER A 341 -1.06 -13.77 -9.16
CA SER A 341 -0.16 -14.36 -10.16
C SER A 341 1.29 -14.03 -9.80
N ILE A 342 2.22 -14.94 -10.10
CA ILE A 342 3.67 -14.72 -9.92
C ILE A 342 4.27 -13.78 -10.96
N LEU A 343 3.67 -13.69 -12.16
CA LEU A 343 4.11 -12.78 -13.24
C LEU A 343 3.28 -11.49 -13.34
N GLY A 344 2.15 -11.42 -12.62
CA GLY A 344 1.26 -10.26 -12.64
C GLY A 344 1.88 -9.01 -12.01
N HIS A 345 1.09 -7.94 -11.90
CA HIS A 345 1.43 -6.75 -11.10
C HIS A 345 1.35 -7.09 -9.60
N THR A 346 2.27 -7.93 -9.15
CA THR A 346 2.37 -8.65 -7.85
C THR A 346 2.24 -7.75 -6.60
N TRP A 347 2.43 -6.44 -6.76
CA TRP A 347 2.43 -5.43 -5.70
C TRP A 347 1.11 -4.65 -5.63
N ALA A 348 0.35 -4.58 -6.74
CA ALA A 348 -0.86 -3.76 -6.89
C ALA A 348 -2.15 -4.57 -7.12
N THR A 349 -2.07 -5.90 -7.28
CA THR A 349 -3.24 -6.75 -7.54
C THR A 349 -3.14 -8.07 -6.79
N ARG A 350 -3.76 -8.15 -5.61
CA ARG A 350 -4.02 -9.39 -4.87
C ARG A 350 -5.53 -9.69 -4.87
N TYR A 351 -5.88 -10.92 -5.23
CA TYR A 351 -7.25 -11.41 -5.24
C TYR A 351 -7.62 -11.86 -3.83
N LEU A 352 -8.54 -11.15 -3.19
CA LEU A 352 -9.07 -11.54 -1.87
C LEU A 352 -9.83 -12.86 -2.01
N MET A 353 -9.47 -13.86 -1.20
CA MET A 353 -10.15 -15.15 -1.16
C MET A 353 -11.04 -15.30 0.09
N GLY A 354 -10.54 -14.87 1.26
CA GLY A 354 -11.27 -14.99 2.51
C GLY A 354 -10.80 -14.02 3.58
N VAL A 355 -11.70 -13.67 4.50
CA VAL A 355 -11.39 -12.94 5.74
C VAL A 355 -12.05 -13.69 6.89
N LEU A 356 -11.24 -14.11 7.85
CA LEU A 356 -11.70 -14.83 9.04
C LEU A 356 -11.44 -14.02 10.30
N THR A 357 -12.41 -13.89 11.20
CA THR A 357 -12.24 -13.13 12.45
C THR A 357 -11.63 -13.98 13.57
N LYS A 358 -10.88 -13.31 14.47
CA LYS A 358 -10.10 -13.94 15.54
C LYS A 358 -10.78 -15.08 16.34
N PRO A 359 -12.07 -15.01 16.75
CA PRO A 359 -12.72 -16.08 17.53
C PRO A 359 -12.74 -17.46 16.86
N TYR A 360 -12.56 -17.52 15.54
CA TYR A 360 -12.59 -18.76 14.77
C TYR A 360 -11.20 -19.41 14.57
N TYR A 361 -10.10 -18.80 15.05
CA TYR A 361 -8.74 -19.38 14.93
C TYR A 361 -7.86 -19.31 16.19
N ASP A 362 -8.27 -18.62 17.26
CA ASP A 362 -7.45 -18.40 18.48
C ASP A 362 -7.86 -19.25 19.70
N HIS A 363 -8.83 -20.15 19.56
CA HIS A 363 -9.35 -20.98 20.65
C HIS A 363 -8.98 -22.46 20.45
N ASP A 364 -9.24 -23.33 21.44
CA ASP A 364 -8.81 -24.75 21.39
C ASP A 364 -9.37 -25.52 20.17
N ASN A 365 -10.59 -25.18 19.73
CA ASN A 365 -11.20 -25.71 18.50
C ASN A 365 -10.81 -24.93 17.23
N GLY A 366 -10.10 -23.80 17.36
CA GLY A 366 -9.74 -22.89 16.28
C GLY A 366 -8.75 -23.47 15.28
N GLU A 367 -7.90 -24.43 15.68
CA GLU A 367 -7.04 -25.16 14.74
C GLU A 367 -7.87 -26.04 13.80
N ALA A 368 -8.90 -26.72 14.32
CA ALA A 368 -9.82 -27.52 13.50
C ALA A 368 -10.68 -26.63 12.58
N TRP A 369 -11.25 -25.56 13.13
CA TRP A 369 -12.04 -24.59 12.36
C TRP A 369 -11.21 -23.93 11.25
N PHE A 370 -9.98 -23.50 11.55
CA PHE A 370 -9.07 -22.93 10.55
C PHE A 370 -8.63 -23.96 9.49
N GLN A 371 -8.39 -25.22 9.87
CA GLN A 371 -8.13 -26.26 8.87
C GLN A 371 -9.36 -26.55 8.01
N ASP A 372 -10.59 -26.49 8.53
CA ASP A 372 -11.81 -26.67 7.73
C ASP A 372 -12.12 -25.46 6.83
N TYR A 373 -11.80 -24.24 7.29
CA TYR A 373 -11.83 -23.04 6.44
C TYR A 373 -10.80 -23.12 5.32
N LEU A 374 -9.56 -23.54 5.65
CA LEU A 374 -8.55 -23.82 4.63
C LEU A 374 -8.99 -24.95 3.70
N LYS A 375 -9.66 -26.01 4.18
CA LYS A 375 -10.17 -27.09 3.31
C LYS A 375 -11.12 -26.58 2.24
N ILE A 376 -11.88 -25.49 2.43
CA ILE A 376 -12.70 -24.95 1.32
C ILE A 376 -11.82 -24.43 0.17
N PHE A 377 -10.87 -23.56 0.48
CA PHE A 377 -9.94 -23.03 -0.54
C PHE A 377 -9.01 -24.10 -1.08
N THR A 378 -8.64 -25.05 -0.23
CA THR A 378 -7.85 -26.19 -0.64
C THR A 378 -8.65 -27.06 -1.59
N ASN A 379 -9.92 -27.38 -1.29
CA ASN A 379 -10.84 -28.14 -2.16
C ASN A 379 -11.02 -27.46 -3.54
N ASP A 380 -11.20 -26.13 -3.58
CA ASP A 380 -11.20 -25.32 -4.83
C ASP A 380 -9.87 -25.45 -5.62
N LEU A 381 -8.75 -25.57 -4.90
CA LEU A 381 -7.41 -25.81 -5.47
C LEU A 381 -7.09 -27.31 -5.68
N LEU A 382 -7.99 -28.23 -5.30
CA LEU A 382 -7.78 -29.69 -5.21
C LEU A 382 -8.67 -30.53 -6.09
N GLU A 383 -9.84 -30.01 -6.46
CA GLU A 383 -10.54 -30.42 -7.67
C GLU A 383 -9.62 -30.21 -8.91
N LEU A 384 -8.56 -29.40 -8.74
CA LEU A 384 -7.42 -29.26 -9.64
C LEU A 384 -6.23 -30.23 -9.33
N TYR A 385 -6.22 -31.07 -8.26
CA TYR A 385 -4.99 -31.80 -7.82
C TYR A 385 -4.93 -33.11 -6.93
N GLU A 386 -5.60 -33.25 -5.75
CA GLU A 386 -5.54 -34.24 -4.59
C GLU A 386 -4.36 -35.26 -4.28
N CYS A 387 -4.05 -35.73 -3.03
CA CYS A 387 -4.14 -35.30 -1.59
C CYS A 387 -3.40 -36.31 -0.61
N PHE A 388 -3.04 -36.02 0.69
CA PHE A 388 -2.78 -36.98 1.86
C PHE A 388 -2.25 -36.40 3.26
N MET A 389 -2.46 -37.13 4.41
CA MET A 389 -1.78 -37.19 5.77
C MET A 389 -2.11 -36.23 6.99
N ASN A 390 -1.77 -36.56 8.29
CA ASN A 390 -1.89 -35.71 9.55
C ASN A 390 -1.24 -36.20 10.93
N VAL A 391 -0.73 -35.31 11.86
CA VAL A 391 -0.84 -35.25 13.41
C VAL A 391 0.22 -34.40 14.24
N SER A 392 -0.13 -33.84 15.45
CA SER A 392 0.52 -32.80 16.36
C SER A 392 1.33 -33.33 17.61
N LYS A 393 2.24 -32.70 18.43
CA LYS A 393 2.88 -31.36 18.83
C LYS A 393 2.34 -30.45 19.99
N GLN A 394 3.14 -30.14 21.05
CA GLN A 394 3.31 -28.79 21.72
C GLN A 394 4.49 -28.73 22.76
N SER A 395 4.63 -27.65 23.58
CA SER A 395 5.93 -27.05 23.97
C SER A 395 6.50 -27.20 25.41
N ASN A 396 5.71 -27.37 26.47
CA ASN A 396 6.21 -27.18 27.86
C ASN A 396 6.87 -28.43 28.47
N SER A 397 7.94 -28.95 27.87
CA SER A 397 8.58 -30.21 28.27
C SER A 397 10.04 -30.04 28.71
N ARG A 398 10.45 -30.77 29.76
CA ARG A 398 11.87 -30.91 30.19
C ARG A 398 12.68 -31.84 29.25
N LYS A 399 12.45 -31.72 27.94
CA LYS A 399 13.09 -32.51 26.88
C LYS A 399 14.16 -31.66 26.19
N PRO A 400 15.14 -32.27 25.49
CA PRO A 400 16.03 -31.52 24.60
C PRO A 400 15.23 -30.65 23.62
N GLY A 401 15.86 -29.56 23.17
CA GLY A 401 15.23 -28.52 22.35
C GLY A 401 14.37 -29.09 21.23
N THR A 402 13.14 -28.58 21.10
CA THR A 402 12.18 -29.04 20.07
C THR A 402 12.39 -28.34 18.73
N GLY A 403 13.40 -27.49 18.63
CA GLY A 403 13.83 -26.78 17.44
C GLY A 403 13.08 -25.49 17.16
N ILE A 404 13.83 -24.43 16.82
CA ILE A 404 13.29 -23.10 16.48
C ILE A 404 12.74 -23.01 15.05
N CYS A 405 13.03 -24.01 14.20
CA CYS A 405 12.71 -23.99 12.79
C CYS A 405 11.73 -25.10 12.38
N HIS A 406 10.97 -24.84 11.32
CA HIS A 406 10.17 -25.86 10.64
C HIS A 406 10.94 -26.53 9.49
N ALA A 407 11.91 -25.85 8.88
CA ALA A 407 12.61 -26.40 7.72
C ALA A 407 13.74 -27.36 8.10
N CYS A 408 14.36 -27.20 9.28
CA CYS A 408 15.50 -27.99 9.74
C CYS A 408 15.45 -28.28 11.25
N LEU A 409 16.43 -29.02 11.76
CA LEU A 409 16.55 -29.40 13.18
C LEU A 409 17.41 -28.41 14.00
N ALA A 410 17.53 -27.15 13.56
CA ALA A 410 18.13 -26.05 14.33
C ALA A 410 17.52 -25.95 15.74
N ASP A 411 18.38 -25.83 16.77
CA ASP A 411 17.99 -25.89 18.20
C ASP A 411 17.40 -27.26 18.63
N ARG A 412 17.92 -28.35 18.06
CA ARG A 412 17.71 -29.73 18.53
C ARG A 412 19.05 -30.42 18.78
N GLY A 413 19.37 -30.69 20.05
CA GLY A 413 20.71 -31.17 20.42
C GLY A 413 21.79 -30.16 20.02
N ASP A 414 22.96 -30.64 19.57
CA ASP A 414 24.12 -29.81 19.25
C ASP A 414 24.04 -29.08 17.89
N ILE A 415 22.83 -28.84 17.37
CA ILE A 415 22.59 -28.19 16.07
C ILE A 415 22.42 -26.68 16.28
N ALA A 416 23.57 -25.99 16.36
CA ALA A 416 23.65 -24.53 16.39
C ALA A 416 22.92 -23.88 15.20
N TRP A 417 22.28 -22.75 15.47
CA TRP A 417 21.52 -21.93 14.52
C TRP A 417 22.06 -20.50 14.42
N GLU A 418 22.77 -20.07 15.47
CA GLU A 418 23.39 -18.78 15.70
C GLU A 418 24.81 -18.65 15.11
N ASP A 419 25.40 -19.76 14.67
CA ASP A 419 26.62 -19.74 13.86
C ASP A 419 26.31 -19.19 12.46
N PHE A 420 26.78 -17.97 12.22
CA PHE A 420 26.73 -17.30 10.93
C PHE A 420 28.11 -17.24 10.28
N SER A 421 29.15 -17.66 10.99
CA SER A 421 30.54 -17.67 10.56
C SER A 421 30.85 -18.79 9.56
N ALA A 422 30.26 -19.97 9.77
CA ALA A 422 30.50 -21.16 8.94
C ALA A 422 30.18 -20.94 7.45
N PRO A 423 31.02 -21.43 6.51
CA PRO A 423 30.72 -21.41 5.07
C PRO A 423 29.51 -22.27 4.69
N GLU A 424 29.23 -23.31 5.46
CA GLU A 424 28.12 -24.26 5.30
C GLU A 424 27.53 -24.54 6.69
N PRO A 425 26.31 -24.08 7.01
CA PRO A 425 25.83 -24.08 8.38
C PRO A 425 25.40 -25.47 8.85
N GLY A 426 25.69 -25.78 10.12
CA GLY A 426 25.48 -27.11 10.72
C GLY A 426 24.04 -27.64 10.70
N TRP A 427 23.05 -26.75 10.52
CA TRP A 427 21.63 -27.09 10.35
C TRP A 427 21.25 -27.51 8.92
N ARG A 428 22.01 -27.15 7.87
CA ARG A 428 21.67 -27.45 6.45
C ARG A 428 21.47 -28.95 6.23
N ARG A 429 22.38 -29.77 6.75
CA ARG A 429 22.34 -31.24 6.67
C ARG A 429 21.09 -31.87 7.32
N THR A 430 20.30 -31.09 8.05
CA THR A 430 19.09 -31.53 8.75
C THR A 430 17.80 -30.93 8.18
N LEU A 431 17.88 -30.25 7.03
CA LEU A 431 16.72 -29.83 6.25
C LEU A 431 15.79 -31.03 5.97
N ASN A 432 14.49 -30.86 6.24
CA ASN A 432 13.40 -31.81 5.96
C ASN A 432 13.53 -33.23 6.55
N GLN A 433 14.53 -33.53 7.39
CA GLN A 433 14.74 -34.87 7.98
C GLN A 433 13.56 -35.35 8.84
N ILE A 434 12.79 -34.42 9.40
CA ILE A 434 11.56 -34.70 10.15
C ILE A 434 10.50 -33.75 9.61
N SER A 435 9.31 -34.28 9.32
CA SER A 435 8.17 -33.45 8.94
C SER A 435 7.88 -32.42 10.05
N PRO A 436 7.87 -31.11 9.77
CA PRO A 436 7.50 -30.11 10.75
C PRO A 436 5.99 -30.00 10.94
N PHE A 437 5.23 -30.79 10.20
CA PHE A 437 3.79 -30.67 10.20
C PHE A 437 3.20 -31.26 11.47
N ARG A 438 2.11 -30.61 11.91
CA ARG A 438 1.14 -31.25 12.78
C ARG A 438 0.31 -32.15 11.87
N GLY A 439 -0.96 -31.79 11.66
CA GLY A 439 -1.65 -32.17 10.45
C GLY A 439 -0.82 -31.88 9.19
N CYS A 440 -0.86 -32.74 8.17
CA CYS A 440 -0.41 -32.35 6.84
C CYS A 440 -1.46 -31.31 6.43
N PRO A 441 -1.12 -30.02 6.37
CA PRO A 441 -2.13 -28.98 6.23
C PRO A 441 -2.91 -29.25 4.97
N ALA A 442 -4.18 -28.84 4.94
CA ALA A 442 -5.00 -28.98 3.74
C ALA A 442 -4.19 -28.57 2.49
N LEU A 443 -3.50 -27.42 2.52
CA LEU A 443 -2.64 -26.90 1.45
C LEU A 443 -1.51 -27.83 0.94
N LEU A 444 -1.02 -28.82 1.68
CA LEU A 444 0.02 -29.76 1.18
C LEU A 444 -0.53 -30.89 0.31
N SER A 445 -1.84 -30.95 0.15
CA SER A 445 -2.48 -31.79 -0.85
C SER A 445 -2.21 -31.34 -2.30
N LEU A 446 -1.78 -30.09 -2.50
CA LEU A 446 -1.60 -29.36 -3.76
C LEU A 446 -0.28 -29.69 -4.51
N PRO A 447 -0.03 -29.16 -5.74
CA PRO A 447 1.17 -29.48 -6.51
C PRO A 447 2.46 -29.00 -5.84
N HIS A 448 3.23 -29.93 -5.30
CA HIS A 448 4.48 -29.63 -4.62
C HIS A 448 5.50 -30.77 -4.78
N ASP A 449 6.77 -30.46 -4.51
CA ASP A 449 7.84 -31.46 -4.41
C ASP A 449 7.69 -32.24 -3.10
N ARG A 450 7.22 -33.50 -3.18
CA ARG A 450 7.01 -34.37 -2.01
C ARG A 450 8.30 -34.75 -1.25
N SER A 451 9.49 -34.49 -1.81
CA SER A 451 10.76 -34.61 -1.07
C SER A 451 11.06 -33.37 -0.20
N ASN A 452 10.34 -32.27 -0.42
CA ASN A 452 10.56 -30.98 0.20
C ASN A 452 9.23 -30.26 0.51
N SER A 453 8.23 -30.99 0.99
CA SER A 453 6.90 -30.44 1.31
C SER A 453 6.91 -29.19 2.20
N PRO A 454 7.81 -29.03 3.20
CA PRO A 454 7.92 -27.78 3.96
C PRO A 454 8.17 -26.54 3.08
N SER A 455 8.90 -26.66 1.97
CA SER A 455 9.19 -25.52 1.08
C SER A 455 7.98 -24.99 0.31
N PHE A 456 6.87 -25.74 0.26
CA PHE A 456 5.60 -25.23 -0.28
C PHE A 456 5.05 -24.07 0.56
N LEU A 457 5.28 -24.10 1.89
CA LEU A 457 5.05 -22.97 2.79
C LEU A 457 6.32 -22.14 2.90
N GLY A 458 6.69 -21.49 1.78
CA GLY A 458 7.93 -20.74 1.64
C GLY A 458 8.12 -19.64 2.69
N GLN A 459 9.38 -19.33 3.00
CA GLN A 459 9.70 -18.39 4.09
C GLN A 459 9.62 -16.94 3.60
N ASP A 460 8.53 -16.25 3.95
CA ASP A 460 8.38 -14.82 3.68
C ASP A 460 9.53 -13.97 4.28
N CYS A 461 10.00 -12.98 3.51
CA CYS A 461 11.07 -12.05 3.91
C CYS A 461 10.58 -10.79 4.65
N PHE A 462 9.30 -10.41 4.55
CA PHE A 462 8.70 -9.29 5.29
C PHE A 462 8.72 -9.56 6.80
N HIS A 463 8.24 -10.71 7.25
CA HIS A 463 8.30 -11.11 8.66
C HIS A 463 9.71 -11.51 9.12
N ALA A 464 10.59 -11.93 8.21
CA ALA A 464 12.00 -12.21 8.55
C ALA A 464 12.79 -10.92 8.83
N TRP A 465 12.69 -9.93 7.94
CA TRP A 465 13.41 -8.66 8.04
C TRP A 465 12.52 -7.51 8.49
N HIS A 466 11.60 -7.04 7.64
CA HIS A 466 10.91 -5.76 7.78
C HIS A 466 10.08 -5.62 9.06
N LEU A 467 9.31 -6.64 9.45
CA LEU A 467 8.64 -6.73 10.76
C LEU A 467 9.40 -7.62 11.76
N GLY A 468 10.52 -8.20 11.36
CA GLY A 468 11.35 -9.10 12.16
C GLY A 468 12.66 -8.49 12.60
N ALA A 469 13.77 -9.05 12.12
CA ALA A 469 15.13 -8.73 12.59
C ALA A 469 15.52 -7.26 12.42
N ALA A 470 14.94 -6.52 11.46
CA ALA A 470 15.19 -5.10 11.30
C ALA A 470 14.81 -4.30 12.56
N LYS A 471 13.80 -4.72 13.33
CA LYS A 471 13.34 -3.99 14.52
C LYS A 471 14.35 -4.07 15.67
N GLN A 472 14.96 -5.23 15.90
CA GLN A 472 16.03 -5.44 16.88
C GLN A 472 17.35 -4.82 16.43
N PHE A 473 17.75 -5.11 15.19
CA PHE A 473 19.01 -4.60 14.62
C PHE A 473 19.01 -3.07 14.54
N LEU A 474 18.00 -2.46 13.93
CA LEU A 474 17.91 -1.00 13.83
C LEU A 474 17.66 -0.34 15.19
N GLY A 475 16.94 -0.99 16.12
CA GLY A 475 16.85 -0.52 17.50
C GLY A 475 18.23 -0.33 18.14
N SER A 476 19.09 -1.35 18.04
CA SER A 476 20.46 -1.30 18.53
C SER A 476 21.32 -0.26 17.79
N CYS A 477 21.20 -0.17 16.46
CA CYS A 477 21.87 0.83 15.64
C CYS A 477 21.51 2.27 16.03
N LEU A 478 20.23 2.55 16.30
CA LEU A 478 19.76 3.89 16.68
C LEU A 478 20.18 4.29 18.09
N VAL A 479 20.35 3.33 19.01
CA VAL A 479 20.92 3.61 20.34
C VAL A 479 22.40 4.00 20.24
N LEU A 480 23.17 3.39 19.35
CA LEU A 480 24.55 3.79 19.09
C LEU A 480 24.63 5.13 18.35
N LEU A 481 23.85 5.31 17.27
CA LEU A 481 23.85 6.54 16.47
C LEU A 481 23.45 7.76 17.31
N ALA A 482 22.53 7.61 18.26
CA ALA A 482 22.09 8.71 19.14
C ALA A 482 23.25 9.35 19.92
N ASP A 483 24.32 8.61 20.25
CA ASP A 483 25.48 9.16 20.95
C ASP A 483 26.32 10.14 20.08
N THR A 484 26.15 10.10 18.75
CA THR A 484 26.74 11.10 17.82
C THR A 484 25.94 12.41 17.72
N PHE A 485 24.71 12.46 18.27
CA PHE A 485 23.83 13.63 18.17
C PHE A 485 24.00 14.59 19.36
N PRO A 486 23.87 15.91 19.15
CA PRO A 486 24.02 16.89 20.21
C PRO A 486 22.93 16.74 21.27
N GLY A 487 23.34 16.69 22.54
CA GLY A 487 22.43 16.66 23.69
C GLY A 487 23.09 16.11 24.95
N THR A 488 22.88 16.78 26.08
CA THR A 488 23.35 16.35 27.41
C THR A 488 22.54 15.20 28.00
N SER A 489 21.37 14.89 27.43
CA SER A 489 20.51 13.79 27.87
C SER A 489 19.97 12.99 26.68
N ILE A 490 19.68 11.70 26.91
CA ILE A 490 19.16 10.79 25.88
C ILE A 490 17.92 11.37 25.15
N PRO A 491 16.90 11.94 25.83
CA PRO A 491 15.77 12.58 25.13
C PRO A 491 16.18 13.68 24.16
N ARG A 492 17.13 14.56 24.52
CA ARG A 492 17.61 15.64 23.65
C ARG A 492 18.37 15.12 22.42
N ARG A 493 19.16 14.05 22.59
CA ARG A 493 19.82 13.35 21.46
C ARG A 493 18.76 12.78 20.50
N PHE A 494 17.73 12.14 21.04
CA PHE A 494 16.59 11.62 20.25
C PHE A 494 15.74 12.73 19.60
N ASP A 495 15.62 13.92 20.20
CA ASP A 495 14.97 15.09 19.59
C ASP A 495 15.76 15.57 18.35
N ALA A 496 17.07 15.78 18.50
CA ALA A 496 17.95 16.20 17.39
C ALA A 496 17.98 15.14 16.26
N MET A 497 18.05 13.87 16.65
CA MET A 497 18.01 12.73 15.73
C MET A 497 16.65 12.62 15.00
N SER A 498 15.55 12.96 15.66
CA SER A 498 14.22 13.05 15.03
C SER A 498 14.14 14.16 13.98
N ALA A 499 14.70 15.34 14.28
CA ALA A 499 14.76 16.44 13.32
C ALA A 499 15.57 16.04 12.07
N HIS A 500 16.69 15.34 12.25
CA HIS A 500 17.52 14.83 11.15
C HIS A 500 16.78 13.79 10.29
N PHE A 501 16.08 12.83 10.90
CA PHE A 501 15.25 11.86 10.19
C PHE A 501 14.14 12.53 9.36
N LEU A 502 13.44 13.52 9.93
CA LEU A 502 12.40 14.25 9.22
C LEU A 502 12.95 15.12 8.08
N ALA A 503 14.14 15.70 8.24
CA ALA A 503 14.83 16.43 7.16
C ALA A 503 15.18 15.50 5.99
N PHE A 504 15.79 14.34 6.27
CA PHE A 504 16.08 13.31 5.25
C PHE A 504 14.81 12.82 4.54
N CYS A 505 13.73 12.54 5.28
CA CYS A 505 12.47 12.12 4.69
C CYS A 505 11.86 13.20 3.78
N LYS A 506 11.95 14.48 4.17
CA LYS A 506 11.52 15.62 3.35
C LYS A 506 12.34 15.75 2.05
N ASP A 507 13.67 15.65 2.14
CA ASP A 507 14.60 15.67 1.01
C ASP A 507 14.31 14.52 0.02
N ARG A 508 14.28 13.29 0.51
CA ARG A 508 14.10 12.08 -0.30
C ARG A 508 12.63 11.78 -0.66
N LYS A 509 11.70 12.70 -0.36
CA LYS A 509 10.25 12.57 -0.60
C LYS A 509 9.63 11.28 -0.01
N ILE A 510 10.16 10.82 1.11
CA ILE A 510 9.66 9.65 1.86
C ILE A 510 8.60 10.16 2.84
N ASN A 511 7.40 9.57 2.82
CA ASN A 511 6.37 9.84 3.83
C ASN A 511 6.69 9.04 5.12
N PRO A 512 7.01 9.68 6.26
CA PRO A 512 7.40 8.95 7.45
C PRO A 512 6.20 8.59 8.33
N ASN A 513 6.00 7.31 8.58
CA ASN A 513 5.00 6.81 9.54
C ASN A 513 5.33 7.26 10.98
N ILE A 514 6.61 7.26 11.34
CA ILE A 514 7.09 7.79 12.62
C ILE A 514 7.34 9.29 12.47
N ARG A 515 6.72 10.11 13.34
CA ARG A 515 6.99 11.56 13.42
C ARG A 515 7.97 11.95 14.53
N LYS A 516 8.32 11.02 15.44
CA LYS A 516 9.35 11.22 16.46
C LYS A 516 10.06 9.92 16.84
N LEU A 517 11.38 9.94 16.83
CA LEU A 517 12.23 8.89 17.40
C LEU A 517 12.37 9.15 18.90
N THR A 518 12.17 8.12 19.71
CA THR A 518 12.24 8.17 21.18
C THR A 518 12.70 6.82 21.73
N ARG A 519 13.00 6.75 23.03
CA ARG A 519 13.25 5.47 23.73
C ARG A 519 12.08 4.49 23.62
N LEU A 520 10.83 4.98 23.53
CA LEU A 520 9.66 4.13 23.27
C LEU A 520 9.62 3.63 21.83
N THR A 521 10.03 4.47 20.87
CA THR A 521 10.10 4.13 19.43
C THR A 521 11.10 3.00 19.16
N VAL A 522 12.19 2.92 19.96
CA VAL A 522 13.19 1.83 19.93
C VAL A 522 13.05 0.83 21.08
N GLY A 523 11.91 0.83 21.80
CA GLY A 523 11.57 -0.15 22.84
C GLY A 523 12.65 -0.36 23.91
N TRP A 524 13.28 0.71 24.39
CA TRP A 524 14.50 0.65 25.21
C TRP A 524 14.31 1.31 26.59
N PRO A 525 13.75 0.62 27.60
CA PRO A 525 13.38 1.22 28.89
C PRO A 525 14.56 1.50 29.83
N SER A 526 15.60 0.66 29.89
CA SER A 526 16.87 0.91 30.59
C SER A 526 18.09 0.60 29.70
N LYS A 527 19.33 0.80 30.19
CA LYS A 527 20.55 0.41 29.47
C LYS A 527 20.81 -1.11 29.49
N ALA A 528 20.13 -1.86 30.36
CA ALA A 528 20.26 -3.32 30.47
C ALA A 528 19.31 -4.08 29.52
N ASP A 529 18.35 -3.39 28.90
CA ASP A 529 17.41 -3.98 27.95
C ASP A 529 17.93 -3.92 26.52
N TYR A 530 17.63 -4.94 25.72
CA TYR A 530 17.90 -4.95 24.28
C TYR A 530 16.90 -4.04 23.54
N PRO A 531 17.37 -3.04 22.75
CA PRO A 531 16.47 -2.13 22.03
C PRO A 531 15.73 -2.84 20.88
N CYS A 532 14.40 -2.82 20.93
CA CYS A 532 13.53 -3.37 19.88
C CYS A 532 12.55 -2.31 19.35
N GLY A 533 12.59 -2.01 18.05
CA GLY A 533 11.68 -1.08 17.41
C GLY A 533 10.21 -1.40 17.68
N SER A 534 9.43 -0.41 18.13
CA SER A 534 7.99 -0.59 18.46
C SER A 534 7.04 -0.26 17.29
N TRP A 535 7.58 0.01 16.11
CA TRP A 535 6.79 0.30 14.90
C TRP A 535 6.19 -0.96 14.26
N ASN A 536 5.04 -0.78 13.62
CA ASN A 536 4.20 -1.88 13.10
C ASN A 536 4.04 -1.90 11.58
N LYS A 537 4.58 -0.90 10.87
CA LYS A 537 4.60 -0.84 9.40
C LYS A 537 6.00 -1.18 8.88
N GLY A 538 6.15 -2.20 8.04
CA GLY A 538 7.44 -2.71 7.55
C GLY A 538 8.17 -1.73 6.63
N SER A 539 7.41 -0.91 5.91
CA SER A 539 7.86 0.30 5.20
C SER A 539 8.72 1.24 6.08
N THR A 540 8.44 1.27 7.38
CA THR A 540 9.16 2.08 8.37
C THR A 540 10.57 1.57 8.63
N SER A 541 10.78 0.24 8.67
CA SER A 541 12.11 -0.36 8.78
C SER A 541 12.98 0.01 7.58
N THR A 542 12.40 0.02 6.38
CA THR A 542 13.07 0.43 5.13
C THR A 542 13.46 1.91 5.17
N ALA A 543 12.58 2.79 5.67
CA ALA A 543 12.88 4.22 5.84
C ALA A 543 13.99 4.47 6.87
N ILE A 544 13.94 3.79 8.03
CA ILE A 544 14.98 3.90 9.07
C ILE A 544 16.32 3.35 8.57
N LEU A 545 16.35 2.20 7.89
CA LEU A 545 17.60 1.64 7.34
C LEU A 545 18.28 2.60 6.36
N ARG A 546 17.51 3.16 5.41
CA ARG A 546 18.04 4.10 4.41
C ARG A 546 18.52 5.41 5.05
N TRP A 547 17.83 5.89 6.08
CA TRP A 547 18.25 7.08 6.82
C TRP A 547 19.45 6.81 7.75
N PHE A 548 19.53 5.64 8.40
CA PHE A 548 20.65 5.25 9.25
C PHE A 548 21.98 5.22 8.47
N LEU A 549 21.96 4.67 7.24
CA LEU A 549 23.11 4.72 6.34
C LEU A 549 23.53 6.16 6.03
N PHE A 550 22.59 6.99 5.57
CA PHE A 550 22.84 8.41 5.30
C PHE A 550 23.36 9.17 6.53
N ALA A 551 22.82 8.89 7.72
CA ALA A 551 23.23 9.51 8.97
C ALA A 551 24.60 9.01 9.48
N CYS A 552 25.06 7.83 9.06
CA CYS A 552 26.44 7.40 9.30
C CYS A 552 27.42 8.06 8.32
N GLU A 553 26.99 8.32 7.08
CA GLU A 553 27.79 9.04 6.07
C GLU A 553 27.96 10.52 6.44
N ASP A 554 26.86 11.23 6.77
CA ASP A 554 26.82 12.63 7.26
C ASP A 554 27.63 12.86 8.55
N ARG A 555 27.76 11.81 9.38
CA ARG A 555 28.36 11.87 10.72
C ARG A 555 29.60 10.99 10.86
N SER A 556 30.22 10.63 9.74
CA SER A 556 31.38 9.74 9.65
C SER A 556 32.56 10.17 10.53
N GLN A 557 32.75 11.47 10.74
CA GLN A 557 33.71 12.07 11.67
C GLN A 557 33.44 11.79 13.17
N PHE A 558 32.34 11.13 13.50
CA PHE A 558 31.97 10.66 14.84
C PHE A 558 31.89 9.12 14.93
N ILE A 559 32.45 8.40 13.96
CA ILE A 559 32.39 6.93 13.85
C ILE A 559 33.81 6.37 13.78
N ASP A 560 34.37 6.04 14.94
CA ASP A 560 35.70 5.43 15.04
C ASP A 560 35.73 4.07 14.33
N GLU A 561 36.80 3.78 13.58
CA GLU A 561 36.98 2.48 12.93
C GLU A 561 37.05 1.35 13.98
N GLY A 562 36.49 0.19 13.65
CA GLY A 562 36.35 -0.94 14.58
C GLY A 562 35.31 -0.77 15.70
N SER A 563 34.72 0.42 15.88
CA SER A 563 33.64 0.62 16.86
C SER A 563 32.38 -0.19 16.54
N LEU A 564 31.52 -0.42 17.55
CA LEU A 564 30.21 -1.04 17.34
C LEU A 564 29.34 -0.23 16.36
N LEU A 565 29.49 1.10 16.28
CA LEU A 565 28.75 1.92 15.32
C LEU A 565 29.30 1.76 13.89
N HIS A 566 30.62 1.64 13.72
CA HIS A 566 31.24 1.31 12.43
C HIS A 566 30.79 -0.08 11.92
N GLY A 567 30.83 -1.10 12.79
CA GLY A 567 30.32 -2.43 12.47
C GLY A 567 28.83 -2.42 12.12
N SER A 568 28.03 -1.60 12.82
CA SER A 568 26.59 -1.42 12.55
C SER A 568 26.34 -0.81 11.17
N PHE A 569 27.12 0.22 10.80
CA PHE A 569 27.06 0.84 9.48
C PHE A 569 27.38 -0.18 8.38
N MET A 570 28.44 -0.97 8.56
CA MET A 570 28.82 -2.01 7.59
C MET A 570 27.78 -3.13 7.48
N ALA A 571 27.22 -3.61 8.60
CA ALA A 571 26.13 -4.59 8.60
C ALA A 571 24.87 -4.05 7.90
N ALA A 572 24.47 -2.82 8.22
CA ALA A 572 23.34 -2.14 7.59
C ALA A 572 23.55 -1.97 6.07
N LYS A 573 24.79 -1.69 5.64
CA LYS A 573 25.17 -1.53 4.23
C LYS A 573 25.03 -2.85 3.47
N GLN A 574 25.44 -3.96 4.08
CA GLN A 574 25.30 -5.30 3.48
C GLN A 574 23.84 -5.71 3.30
N ILE A 575 23.01 -5.64 4.36
CA ILE A 575 21.58 -5.99 4.23
C ILE A 575 20.81 -5.04 3.32
N TYR A 576 21.19 -3.76 3.24
CA TYR A 576 20.67 -2.83 2.24
C TYR A 576 21.07 -3.22 0.82
N GLN A 577 22.33 -3.64 0.57
CA GLN A 577 22.77 -4.12 -0.75
C GLN A 577 22.07 -5.42 -1.15
N PHE A 578 21.79 -6.33 -0.21
CA PHE A 578 20.96 -7.51 -0.46
C PHE A 578 19.59 -7.10 -1.02
N PHE A 579 18.77 -6.38 -0.24
CA PHE A 579 17.41 -6.00 -0.67
C PHE A 579 17.41 -5.08 -1.89
N SER A 580 18.29 -4.07 -1.95
CA SER A 580 18.38 -3.11 -3.06
C SER A 580 18.86 -3.74 -4.37
N LYS A 581 19.38 -4.97 -4.35
CA LYS A 581 19.64 -5.78 -5.55
C LYS A 581 18.50 -6.74 -5.84
N SER A 582 17.99 -7.48 -4.86
CA SER A 582 16.83 -8.38 -5.05
C SER A 582 15.62 -7.65 -5.66
N PHE A 583 15.32 -6.41 -5.22
CA PHE A 583 14.25 -5.57 -5.76
C PHE A 583 14.51 -5.00 -7.19
N LYS A 584 15.64 -5.34 -7.84
CA LYS A 584 15.97 -4.95 -9.21
C LYS A 584 16.11 -6.13 -10.18
N GLU A 585 16.16 -7.35 -9.65
CA GLU A 585 16.19 -8.58 -10.45
C GLU A 585 14.76 -9.12 -10.62
N HIS A 586 14.50 -9.90 -11.66
CA HIS A 586 13.18 -10.49 -11.92
C HIS A 586 12.89 -11.69 -11.00
N VAL A 587 11.77 -12.40 -11.23
CA VAL A 587 11.42 -13.67 -10.55
C VAL A 587 12.56 -14.70 -10.63
N TRP A 588 13.30 -14.70 -11.75
CA TRP A 588 14.47 -15.52 -12.01
C TRP A 588 15.72 -14.66 -12.05
N ILE A 589 16.73 -15.00 -11.25
CA ILE A 589 18.00 -14.27 -11.13
C ILE A 589 19.12 -15.13 -11.75
N PRO A 590 19.95 -14.61 -12.69
CA PRO A 590 21.10 -15.34 -13.19
C PRO A 590 22.06 -15.75 -12.07
N SER A 591 22.57 -16.98 -12.06
CA SER A 591 23.29 -17.51 -10.89
C SER A 591 24.50 -16.68 -10.44
N ALA A 592 25.24 -16.06 -11.36
CA ALA A 592 26.34 -15.14 -11.01
C ALA A 592 25.86 -13.89 -10.23
N ARG A 593 24.63 -13.40 -10.51
CA ARG A 593 23.98 -12.33 -9.74
C ARG A 593 23.45 -12.84 -8.41
N ALA A 594 22.77 -13.99 -8.42
CA ALA A 594 22.22 -14.59 -7.21
C ALA A 594 23.30 -14.87 -6.15
N LEU A 595 24.46 -15.41 -6.56
CA LEU A 595 25.63 -15.57 -5.67
C LEU A 595 26.13 -14.24 -5.08
N GLN A 596 26.20 -13.17 -5.89
CA GLN A 596 26.58 -11.84 -5.40
C GLN A 596 25.56 -11.31 -4.38
N ILE A 597 24.26 -11.52 -4.62
CA ILE A 597 23.19 -11.09 -3.73
C ILE A 597 23.22 -11.89 -2.43
N SER A 598 23.27 -13.22 -2.47
CA SER A 598 23.35 -14.06 -1.27
C SER A 598 24.59 -13.74 -0.42
N GLY A 599 25.72 -13.38 -1.05
CA GLY A 599 26.93 -12.92 -0.35
C GLY A 599 26.67 -11.75 0.59
N HIS A 600 25.95 -10.72 0.14
CA HIS A 600 25.54 -9.59 1.00
C HIS A 600 24.64 -10.01 2.17
N GLY A 601 23.84 -11.06 2.00
CA GLY A 601 23.03 -11.64 3.08
C GLY A 601 23.89 -12.34 4.14
N PHE A 602 24.81 -13.22 3.72
CA PHE A 602 25.74 -13.89 4.63
C PHE A 602 26.68 -12.90 5.35
N ASP A 603 27.19 -11.89 4.63
CA ASP A 603 28.05 -10.85 5.22
C ASP A 603 27.32 -10.05 6.30
N PHE A 604 26.03 -9.75 6.11
CA PHE A 604 25.21 -9.13 7.16
C PHE A 604 25.14 -9.99 8.42
N LEU A 605 24.88 -11.29 8.28
CA LEU A 605 24.78 -12.19 9.44
C LEU A 605 26.12 -12.31 10.18
N LYS A 606 27.24 -12.43 9.46
CA LYS A 606 28.60 -12.46 10.03
C LYS A 606 28.94 -11.18 10.80
N LEU A 607 28.58 -10.03 10.24
CA LEU A 607 28.77 -8.74 10.93
C LEU A 607 27.84 -8.60 12.14
N HIS A 608 26.60 -9.12 12.09
CA HIS A 608 25.69 -9.15 13.23
C HIS A 608 26.21 -10.07 14.36
N GLU A 609 26.79 -11.22 14.04
CA GLU A 609 27.47 -12.10 15.00
C GLU A 609 28.64 -11.37 15.69
N GLY A 610 29.48 -10.68 14.90
CA GLY A 610 30.57 -9.86 15.43
C GLY A 610 30.09 -8.74 16.35
N LEU A 611 29.00 -8.05 15.97
CA LEU A 611 28.37 -7.00 16.77
C LEU A 611 27.78 -7.53 18.09
N ALA A 612 27.13 -8.70 18.06
CA ALA A 612 26.59 -9.36 19.26
C ALA A 612 27.72 -9.75 20.22
N LYS A 613 28.81 -10.35 19.71
CA LYS A 613 29.99 -10.73 20.49
C LYS A 613 30.69 -9.49 21.09
N GLY A 614 30.86 -8.42 20.32
CA GLY A 614 31.45 -7.16 20.80
C GLY A 614 30.58 -6.39 21.80
N ALA A 615 29.25 -6.42 21.65
CA ALA A 615 28.32 -5.85 22.61
C ALA A 615 28.36 -6.61 23.94
N HIS A 616 28.34 -7.94 23.90
CA HIS A 616 28.47 -8.79 25.09
C HIS A 616 29.80 -8.55 25.82
N ALA A 617 30.93 -8.54 25.09
CA ALA A 617 32.26 -8.27 25.65
C ALA A 617 32.42 -6.87 26.27
N THR A 618 31.57 -5.90 25.89
CA THR A 618 31.53 -4.55 26.47
C THR A 618 30.40 -4.36 27.49
N GLY A 619 29.71 -5.43 27.91
CA GLY A 619 28.63 -5.40 28.89
C GLY A 619 27.37 -4.66 28.42
N ARG A 620 27.16 -4.55 27.11
CA ARG A 620 26.03 -3.81 26.50
C ARG A 620 24.97 -4.77 25.97
N ALA A 621 23.72 -4.56 26.39
CA ALA A 621 22.56 -5.24 25.80
C ALA A 621 22.22 -4.65 24.41
N LEU A 622 22.94 -5.09 23.38
CA LEU A 622 22.72 -4.71 21.98
C LEU A 622 22.84 -5.95 21.08
N PHE A 623 22.21 -5.93 19.90
CA PHE A 623 22.31 -6.97 18.86
C PHE A 623 21.92 -8.37 19.34
N MET A 624 20.77 -8.48 20.00
CA MET A 624 20.19 -9.75 20.45
C MET A 624 20.04 -10.76 19.30
N TYR A 625 20.53 -11.98 19.47
CA TYR A 625 20.18 -13.09 18.58
C TYR A 625 18.67 -13.37 18.66
N MET A 626 18.04 -13.59 17.51
CA MET A 626 16.62 -13.98 17.44
C MET A 626 16.36 -14.95 16.28
N PRO A 627 15.34 -15.83 16.36
CA PRO A 627 15.04 -16.82 15.30
C PRO A 627 14.82 -16.22 13.90
N ASN A 628 14.45 -14.95 13.78
CA ASN A 628 14.35 -14.28 12.49
C ASN A 628 15.70 -14.09 11.77
N LEU A 629 16.83 -14.08 12.48
CA LEU A 629 18.16 -14.13 11.86
C LEU A 629 18.42 -15.51 11.22
N HIS A 630 17.95 -16.59 11.84
CA HIS A 630 18.00 -17.94 11.27
C HIS A 630 17.04 -18.10 10.07
N ARG A 631 15.84 -17.48 10.12
CA ARG A 631 14.94 -17.37 8.96
C ARG A 631 15.58 -16.60 7.79
N LEU A 632 16.33 -15.54 8.09
CA LEU A 632 17.15 -14.84 7.07
C LEU A 632 18.29 -15.72 6.56
N HIS A 633 18.95 -16.49 7.42
CA HIS A 633 19.98 -17.46 7.02
C HIS A 633 19.40 -18.48 6.02
N HIS A 634 18.22 -19.04 6.29
CA HIS A 634 17.50 -19.88 5.32
C HIS A 634 17.23 -19.17 3.99
N LEU A 635 16.75 -17.92 4.01
CA LEU A 635 16.46 -17.15 2.79
C LEU A 635 17.71 -16.90 1.94
N PHE A 636 18.82 -16.50 2.56
CA PHE A 636 20.10 -16.30 1.87
C PHE A 636 20.65 -17.62 1.35
N TYR A 637 20.44 -18.71 2.11
CA TYR A 637 20.86 -20.05 1.72
C TYR A 637 20.07 -20.60 0.52
N ILE A 638 18.74 -20.39 0.44
CA ILE A 638 17.92 -20.82 -0.70
C ILE A 638 18.41 -20.17 -2.01
N LEU A 639 18.66 -18.86 -1.98
CA LEU A 639 19.19 -18.12 -3.14
C LEU A 639 20.58 -18.61 -3.55
N TYR A 640 21.42 -18.98 -2.59
CA TYR A 640 22.77 -19.52 -2.82
C TYR A 640 22.75 -20.96 -3.36
N ASP A 641 21.93 -21.85 -2.78
CA ASP A 641 21.81 -23.26 -3.19
C ASP A 641 21.31 -23.39 -4.63
N ASP A 642 20.25 -22.65 -4.96
CA ASP A 642 19.77 -22.53 -6.34
C ASP A 642 20.89 -22.07 -7.29
N ALA A 643 21.60 -20.99 -6.92
CA ALA A 643 22.65 -20.41 -7.74
C ALA A 643 23.93 -21.25 -7.84
N LYS A 644 24.11 -22.25 -6.96
CA LYS A 644 25.18 -23.25 -7.04
C LYS A 644 24.78 -24.47 -7.88
N ARG A 645 23.49 -24.77 -8.00
CA ARG A 645 22.97 -26.00 -8.63
C ARG A 645 22.43 -25.79 -10.04
N PHE A 646 21.98 -24.57 -10.35
CA PHE A 646 21.26 -24.23 -11.58
C PHE A 646 21.85 -22.98 -12.25
N SER A 647 21.40 -22.66 -13.47
CA SER A 647 21.79 -21.44 -14.22
C SER A 647 20.97 -20.20 -13.83
N LEU A 648 19.81 -20.41 -13.22
CA LEU A 648 18.90 -19.39 -12.69
C LEU A 648 18.53 -19.76 -11.25
N ALA A 649 18.38 -18.76 -10.40
CA ALA A 649 17.92 -18.90 -9.02
C ALA A 649 16.60 -18.16 -8.78
N ARG A 650 15.81 -18.64 -7.82
CA ARG A 650 14.53 -18.03 -7.44
C ARG A 650 14.76 -16.74 -6.65
N ASN A 651 14.17 -15.63 -7.09
CA ASN A 651 14.17 -14.39 -6.32
C ASN A 651 13.31 -14.57 -5.05
N ILE A 652 13.94 -14.51 -3.88
CA ILE A 652 13.29 -14.71 -2.58
C ILE A 652 12.11 -13.76 -2.29
N LEU A 653 12.02 -12.65 -3.05
CA LEU A 653 10.90 -11.70 -2.97
C LEU A 653 9.59 -12.23 -3.55
N MET A 654 9.58 -13.36 -4.27
CA MET A 654 8.31 -13.98 -4.70
C MET A 654 7.53 -14.62 -3.53
N TRP A 655 8.13 -14.76 -2.35
CA TRP A 655 7.44 -15.13 -1.11
C TRP A 655 7.15 -13.91 -0.22
N ASP A 656 7.31 -12.69 -0.71
CA ASP A 656 7.16 -11.48 0.10
C ASP A 656 5.67 -11.22 0.43
N CYS A 657 5.33 -11.35 1.71
CA CYS A 657 3.98 -11.07 2.19
C CYS A 657 3.63 -9.59 2.15
N GLN A 658 4.58 -8.66 1.94
CA GLN A 658 4.36 -7.21 1.96
C GLN A 658 3.22 -6.76 1.01
N ILE A 659 2.02 -6.63 1.58
CA ILE A 659 0.88 -5.92 1.01
C ILE A 659 1.21 -4.42 1.03
N GLU A 660 0.68 -3.63 0.09
CA GLU A 660 0.57 -2.19 0.33
C GLU A 660 -0.35 -1.94 1.53
N GLU A 661 0.25 -1.63 2.68
CA GLU A 661 -0.34 -1.50 4.03
C GLU A 661 -1.44 -0.41 4.16
N ASP A 662 -1.94 0.11 3.05
CA ASP A 662 -2.92 1.19 2.90
C ASP A 662 -4.16 0.76 2.07
N PHE A 663 -4.26 -0.52 1.68
CA PHE A 663 -5.36 -1.10 0.86
C PHE A 663 -6.24 -2.16 1.59
N ILE A 664 -6.44 -2.03 2.92
CA ILE A 664 -7.34 -2.90 3.75
C ILE A 664 -8.30 -2.06 4.60
#